data_AF-A0A9W9ZYS0-F1
#
_entry.id   AF-A0A9W9ZYS0-F1
#
_cell.length_a   1.000
_cell.length_b   1.000
_cell.length_c   1.000
_cell.angle_alpha   90.00
_cell.angle_beta   90.00
_cell.angle_gamma   90.00
#
_symmetry.space_group_name_H-M   'P 1'
#
loop_
_entity.id
_entity.type
_entity.pdbx_description
1 polymer ?
#
loop_
_entity_poly.entity_id
_entity_poly.type
_entity_poly.pdbx_seq_one_letter_code
_entity_poly.pdbx_strand_id
1 'polypeptide(L)'
;MASEVTSTTPKKLVKPNAEGCKVCGITAQSNARAVISNSMGKSKLGKDFQAYCGIDVGEEKGRSVYCCRNCKLKLETIIKKIIDMREVFMKTNQEKTKRLRMPTGESPQPKKACVTIDQQPPVAKRGLAFSASRDENSVRNIDAAEKEKTSETNPPDTRNHDRQDTDNASDSVSLSHRSTPEINEHFGQSQGPPLSRQLLPFYRILQPPLIVVATGIMNLCSRPVVKSLSVLIEYTTGVKEMKQIPASRQSIGLTLTKGSDDDVAKAVMENEAVKRSCTANVLTELSDQCSKLCRVNNPSMLRSKTVRDIVSFKFGDFVNKELKERASLLYQFLFAVACSASGSRNTVKTPEKKILGMAMAAGILLKARNKDMCMAQVVTSLLLHNGGLSEMGFARLNKLEVSLSHTSTIRYNALMAEDFDADVKKWIESPQDKHLVKIVGDNIDTTIKKRDQRKDNPNTDFHWFLSMAFRGRISFANLPKERPIPDIERFPLTEFLLSPAEVVELKQHYSILLLRVLCNNISFLKSFKKFVPNHILHEYSVEMHQKSEERSLGLIFENENSTDGMAKIIETLHGYVPNGVGKVVFGGDQLTCERVTGVQRLRQTGRTQVERLDGFLPTAESWHAKMCLMMVIFKFLWNDKSAKDMGTLYQLRCATSRTNVTGDVKHEMNWSRDLIVDVTDAHCIIAAMKYFGLQSPDDVPKKNLPPSQSANAKVKKDWVHRSAMAILDNYVMADIGKIHSSVEASCNEQTCRRTQSRQQRGNGASADGASAGVQSNSSFLPWLSSVAQTSEASASTSDVDDTSEGTEDFVHNYACSLLFLGMLVKYYEDAIKEGDANREEKFWKIAMLIFKARINNQSNRVKYAFESFKYLALVKAVLPPQLAMKLKWGRFVNSKGGANNMECDRRLESEVRSVKDKMDGMGKNLTPASAQRIARSSNNTNVMVKNFDNHCEVHPQVLSHSKVSRELDLQIMVNDLLRQDVFECIPGRKHSAFPTHIRSPVHSLSASALLKWMKTLRRKFAHGNLSFLANEVED
;
A
#
# COMPACT_ATOMS: atom_id res chain seq x y z
N MET A 1 3.87 54.51 48.33
CA MET A 1 3.79 55.72 47.49
C MET A 1 2.87 55.36 46.33
N ALA A 2 1.62 55.82 46.29
CA ALA A 2 1.15 57.20 46.12
C ALA A 2 1.25 57.64 44.64
N SER A 3 0.21 58.25 44.02
CA SER A 3 -1.15 58.51 44.51
C SER A 3 -2.14 58.78 43.34
N GLU A 4 -3.43 58.74 43.67
CA GLU A 4 -4.60 59.41 43.08
C GLU A 4 -4.49 60.20 41.76
N VAL A 5 -5.51 60.03 40.90
CA VAL A 5 -6.21 61.18 40.30
C VAL A 5 -7.72 60.95 40.39
N THR A 6 -8.45 61.92 40.93
CA THR A 6 -9.91 61.91 41.08
C THR A 6 -10.64 62.58 39.92
N SER A 7 -11.84 62.06 39.60
CA SER A 7 -13.01 62.77 39.04
C SER A 7 -12.82 63.98 38.09
N THR A 8 -13.40 63.89 36.89
CA THR A 8 -14.68 64.57 36.59
C THR A 8 -15.24 64.20 35.19
N THR A 9 -16.56 64.27 35.05
CA THR A 9 -17.29 64.29 33.77
C THR A 9 -18.15 65.55 33.75
N PRO A 10 -18.51 66.14 32.58
CA PRO A 10 -19.74 65.69 31.94
C PRO A 10 -19.90 65.91 30.40
N LYS A 11 -20.88 65.19 29.82
CA LYS A 11 -21.72 65.59 28.66
C LYS A 11 -21.05 66.01 27.33
N LYS A 12 -21.18 65.13 26.33
CA LYS A 12 -22.20 65.27 25.25
C LYS A 12 -22.32 63.99 24.40
N LEU A 13 -23.55 63.52 24.17
CA LEU A 13 -23.81 62.51 23.14
C LEU A 13 -23.80 63.17 21.76
N VAL A 14 -22.87 62.75 20.90
CA VAL A 14 -22.98 62.90 19.45
C VAL A 14 -23.39 61.54 18.89
N LYS A 15 -24.51 61.48 18.16
CA LYS A 15 -24.95 60.25 17.49
C LYS A 15 -23.94 59.90 16.37
N PRO A 16 -23.33 58.70 16.34
CA PRO A 16 -22.56 58.28 15.17
C PRO A 16 -23.53 58.05 14.00
N ASN A 17 -23.23 58.65 12.84
CA ASN A 17 -24.08 58.52 11.65
C ASN A 17 -24.20 57.06 11.20
N ALA A 18 -25.43 56.57 11.14
CA ALA A 18 -25.78 55.17 10.94
C ALA A 18 -25.71 54.71 9.47
N GLU A 19 -24.65 55.08 8.75
CA GLU A 19 -24.46 54.69 7.34
C GLU A 19 -24.41 53.16 7.20
N GLY A 20 -25.20 52.60 6.28
CA GLY A 20 -25.34 51.16 6.07
C GLY A 20 -24.19 50.53 5.27
N CYS A 21 -24.06 49.21 5.32
CA CYS A 21 -23.14 48.47 4.46
C CYS A 21 -23.56 48.61 2.98
N LYS A 22 -22.76 49.26 2.13
CA LYS A 22 -23.08 49.48 0.69
C LYS A 22 -23.32 48.16 -0.10
N VAL A 23 -22.82 47.03 0.41
CA VAL A 23 -22.93 45.70 -0.21
C VAL A 23 -24.19 44.91 0.23
N CYS A 24 -24.84 45.26 1.34
CA CYS A 24 -26.03 44.51 1.83
C CYS A 24 -27.08 45.34 2.59
N GLY A 25 -26.97 46.67 2.61
CA GLY A 25 -27.84 47.59 3.35
C GLY A 25 -27.64 47.61 4.87
N ILE A 26 -27.31 46.48 5.49
CA ILE A 26 -27.32 46.31 6.96
C ILE A 26 -26.37 47.30 7.68
N THR A 27 -26.92 48.02 8.64
CA THR A 27 -26.20 48.95 9.52
C THR A 27 -25.31 48.20 10.52
N ALA A 28 -24.01 48.11 10.22
CA ALA A 28 -23.02 47.56 11.14
C ALA A 28 -22.55 48.60 12.17
N GLN A 29 -22.25 48.18 13.40
CA GLN A 29 -21.50 49.00 14.36
C GLN A 29 -20.13 49.40 13.77
N SER A 30 -19.59 50.56 14.18
CA SER A 30 -18.35 51.15 13.65
C SER A 30 -17.19 50.15 13.54
N ASN A 31 -17.02 49.34 14.58
CA ASN A 31 -15.88 48.45 14.79
C ASN A 31 -15.94 47.17 13.92
N ALA A 32 -16.97 47.00 13.10
CA ALA A 32 -17.20 45.82 12.23
C ALA A 32 -17.25 46.16 10.73
N ARG A 33 -16.72 47.32 10.34
CA ARG A 33 -16.73 47.90 8.98
C ARG A 33 -15.35 47.79 8.32
N ALA A 34 -15.33 47.62 7.00
CA ALA A 34 -14.14 47.69 6.15
C ALA A 34 -14.36 48.72 5.03
N VAL A 35 -13.35 49.56 4.76
CA VAL A 35 -13.42 50.60 3.71
C VAL A 35 -13.42 49.93 2.33
N ILE A 36 -14.32 50.36 1.45
CA ILE A 36 -14.39 49.93 0.05
C ILE A 36 -14.01 51.07 -0.92
N SER A 37 -14.34 52.32 -0.62
CA SER A 37 -13.78 53.52 -1.27
C SER A 37 -13.60 54.67 -0.26
N ASN A 38 -12.68 55.59 -0.54
CA ASN A 38 -12.46 56.81 0.24
C ASN A 38 -12.16 58.00 -0.69
N SER A 39 -11.72 59.13 -0.14
CA SER A 39 -11.35 60.34 -0.89
C SER A 39 -10.20 60.18 -1.88
N MET A 40 -9.45 59.06 -1.85
CA MET A 40 -8.43 58.69 -2.84
C MET A 40 -8.91 57.59 -3.80
N GLY A 41 -10.21 57.29 -3.81
CA GLY A 41 -10.87 56.35 -4.73
C GLY A 41 -11.14 54.96 -4.15
N LYS A 42 -11.45 54.01 -5.03
CA LYS A 42 -11.77 52.61 -4.67
C LYS A 42 -10.55 51.87 -4.13
N SER A 43 -10.67 51.37 -2.90
CA SER A 43 -9.70 50.46 -2.28
C SER A 43 -9.62 49.13 -3.04
N LYS A 44 -8.60 48.31 -2.76
CA LYS A 44 -8.51 46.97 -3.35
C LYS A 44 -9.78 46.14 -3.12
N LEU A 45 -10.33 46.17 -1.90
CA LEU A 45 -11.58 45.46 -1.57
C LEU A 45 -12.78 45.96 -2.37
N GLY A 46 -12.86 47.27 -2.64
CA GLY A 46 -13.91 47.86 -3.49
C GLY A 46 -13.77 47.50 -4.96
N LYS A 47 -12.54 47.51 -5.49
CA LYS A 47 -12.20 47.05 -6.84
C LYS A 47 -12.53 45.57 -7.02
N ASP A 48 -12.21 44.74 -6.01
CA ASP A 48 -12.52 43.32 -5.98
C ASP A 48 -14.05 43.07 -5.92
N PHE A 49 -14.83 43.86 -5.17
CA PHE A 49 -16.30 43.79 -5.18
C PHE A 49 -16.89 44.11 -6.57
N GLN A 50 -16.35 45.12 -7.25
CA GLN A 50 -16.78 45.46 -8.60
C GLN A 50 -16.41 44.37 -9.61
N ALA A 51 -15.18 43.85 -9.55
CA ALA A 51 -14.66 42.84 -10.49
C ALA A 51 -15.27 41.44 -10.32
N TYR A 52 -15.57 41.01 -9.08
CA TYR A 52 -16.01 39.64 -8.78
C TYR A 52 -17.47 39.52 -8.33
N CYS A 53 -18.16 40.63 -8.05
CA CYS A 53 -19.58 40.62 -7.70
C CYS A 53 -20.42 41.60 -8.54
N GLY A 54 -19.82 42.39 -9.44
CA GLY A 54 -20.54 43.36 -10.28
C GLY A 54 -21.13 44.56 -9.52
N ILE A 55 -20.79 44.73 -8.24
CA ILE A 55 -21.32 45.80 -7.40
C ILE A 55 -20.45 47.04 -7.58
N ASP A 56 -20.95 48.06 -8.28
CA ASP A 56 -20.28 49.37 -8.25
C ASP A 56 -20.51 50.03 -6.88
N VAL A 57 -19.42 50.19 -6.13
CA VAL A 57 -19.40 50.76 -4.78
C VAL A 57 -19.29 52.30 -4.78
N GLY A 58 -19.06 52.92 -5.94
CA GLY A 58 -18.97 54.36 -6.13
C GLY A 58 -17.72 55.04 -5.56
N GLU A 59 -17.52 56.30 -5.95
CA GLU A 59 -16.51 57.21 -5.39
C GLU A 59 -17.18 58.53 -5.00
N GLU A 60 -17.69 58.60 -3.76
CA GLU A 60 -18.37 59.77 -3.22
C GLU A 60 -17.34 60.79 -2.71
N LYS A 61 -17.13 61.88 -3.47
CA LYS A 61 -16.16 62.94 -3.11
C LYS A 61 -16.43 63.47 -1.69
N GLY A 62 -15.49 63.22 -0.78
CA GLY A 62 -15.54 63.69 0.61
C GLY A 62 -16.13 62.71 1.63
N ARG A 63 -16.55 61.49 1.23
CA ARG A 63 -16.96 60.43 2.19
C ARG A 63 -16.21 59.12 1.95
N SER A 64 -16.13 58.30 2.99
CA SER A 64 -15.62 56.93 2.90
C SER A 64 -16.78 55.96 2.92
N VAL A 65 -16.81 55.03 1.96
CA VAL A 65 -17.86 54.03 1.81
C VAL A 65 -17.39 52.72 2.44
N TYR A 66 -18.29 52.02 3.14
CA TYR A 66 -17.95 50.83 3.94
C TYR A 66 -18.79 49.60 3.57
N CYS A 67 -18.20 48.41 3.73
CA CYS A 67 -18.92 47.13 3.81
C CYS A 67 -18.77 46.49 5.20
N CYS A 68 -19.67 45.57 5.56
CA CYS A 68 -19.59 44.82 6.81
C CYS A 68 -18.67 43.60 6.72
N ARG A 69 -18.14 43.14 7.85
CA ARG A 69 -17.27 41.95 7.97
C ARG A 69 -17.80 40.71 7.21
N ASN A 70 -19.11 40.45 7.27
CA ASN A 70 -19.71 39.28 6.60
C ASN A 70 -19.72 39.40 5.06
N CYS A 71 -19.82 40.61 4.52
CA CYS A 71 -19.68 40.84 3.07
C CYS A 71 -18.22 40.63 2.66
N LYS A 72 -17.26 41.22 3.38
CA LYS A 72 -15.82 41.04 3.13
C LYS A 72 -15.42 39.56 3.09
N LEU A 73 -15.79 38.79 4.13
CA LEU A 73 -15.47 37.35 4.22
C LEU A 73 -16.08 36.52 3.07
N LYS A 74 -17.28 36.89 2.59
CA LYS A 74 -17.90 36.24 1.42
C LYS A 74 -17.10 36.51 0.14
N LEU A 75 -16.66 37.76 -0.09
CA LEU A 75 -15.83 38.10 -1.24
C LEU A 75 -14.47 37.40 -1.20
N GLU A 76 -13.78 37.40 -0.06
CA GLU A 76 -12.50 36.69 0.13
C GLU A 76 -12.65 35.18 -0.16
N THR A 77 -13.79 34.58 0.22
CA THR A 77 -14.13 33.19 -0.11
C THR A 77 -14.39 32.97 -1.61
N ILE A 78 -15.02 33.92 -2.30
CA ILE A 78 -15.28 33.87 -3.75
C ILE A 78 -13.96 33.97 -4.52
N ILE A 79 -13.11 34.94 -4.19
CA ILE A 79 -11.79 35.13 -4.82
C ILE A 79 -10.93 33.87 -4.67
N LYS A 80 -10.88 33.29 -3.46
CA LYS A 80 -10.14 32.04 -3.23
C LYS A 80 -10.65 30.92 -4.15
N LYS A 81 -11.96 30.69 -4.21
CA LYS A 81 -12.55 29.67 -5.10
C LYS A 81 -12.26 29.92 -6.58
N ILE A 82 -12.19 31.18 -7.02
CA ILE A 82 -11.83 31.53 -8.40
C ILE A 82 -10.36 31.21 -8.69
N ILE A 83 -9.46 31.43 -7.72
CA ILE A 83 -8.05 31.02 -7.82
C ILE A 83 -7.94 29.49 -7.86
N ASP A 84 -8.60 28.80 -6.93
CA ASP A 84 -8.64 27.33 -6.87
C ASP A 84 -9.16 26.72 -8.20
N MET A 85 -10.24 27.27 -8.76
CA MET A 85 -10.78 26.84 -10.06
C MET A 85 -9.85 27.18 -11.24
N ARG A 86 -9.11 28.29 -11.21
CA ARG A 86 -8.11 28.61 -12.23
C ARG A 86 -6.93 27.65 -12.20
N GLU A 87 -6.45 27.25 -11.02
CA GLU A 87 -5.45 26.18 -10.90
C GLU A 87 -5.95 24.87 -11.51
N VAL A 88 -7.16 24.43 -11.14
CA VAL A 88 -7.76 23.20 -11.69
C VAL A 88 -7.89 23.29 -13.21
N PHE A 89 -8.42 24.39 -13.74
CA PHE A 89 -8.59 24.57 -15.19
C PHE A 89 -7.26 24.55 -15.96
N MET A 90 -6.20 25.16 -15.40
CA MET A 90 -4.85 25.10 -15.97
C MET A 90 -4.29 23.68 -15.97
N LYS A 91 -4.45 22.93 -14.87
CA LYS A 91 -4.06 21.52 -14.76
C LYS A 91 -4.82 20.64 -15.76
N THR A 92 -6.15 20.76 -15.84
CA THR A 92 -6.99 20.00 -16.78
C THR A 92 -6.70 20.36 -18.25
N ASN A 93 -6.37 21.60 -18.58
CA ASN A 93 -5.97 21.95 -19.95
C ASN A 93 -4.60 21.36 -20.34
N GLN A 94 -3.63 21.32 -19.42
CA GLN A 94 -2.37 20.61 -19.66
C GLN A 94 -2.58 19.11 -19.90
N GLU A 95 -3.58 18.49 -19.26
CA GLU A 95 -3.95 17.09 -19.51
C GLU A 95 -4.72 16.89 -20.82
N LYS A 96 -5.64 17.80 -21.17
CA LYS A 96 -6.35 17.75 -22.46
C LYS A 96 -5.40 17.94 -23.64
N THR A 97 -4.44 18.85 -23.58
CA THR A 97 -3.42 19.01 -24.64
C THR A 97 -2.50 17.78 -24.78
N LYS A 98 -2.34 16.96 -23.73
CA LYS A 98 -1.60 15.69 -23.80
C LYS A 98 -2.39 14.56 -24.46
N ARG A 99 -3.71 14.64 -24.56
CA ARG A 99 -4.58 13.59 -25.14
C ARG A 99 -4.94 13.80 -26.62
N LEU A 100 -4.52 14.91 -27.25
CA LEU A 100 -5.01 15.35 -28.57
C LEU A 100 -3.91 15.58 -29.62
N ARG A 101 -2.87 14.73 -29.66
CA ARG A 101 -1.87 14.73 -30.75
C ARG A 101 -1.44 13.33 -31.19
N MET A 102 -1.97 12.90 -32.34
CA MET A 102 -1.25 12.06 -33.31
C MET A 102 -0.94 12.92 -34.56
N PRO A 103 0.00 12.51 -35.45
CA PRO A 103 0.86 13.48 -36.12
C PRO A 103 0.51 13.82 -37.57
N THR A 104 0.50 15.12 -37.88
CA THR A 104 0.69 15.72 -39.22
C THR A 104 1.16 17.17 -39.05
N GLY A 105 1.65 17.78 -40.14
CA GLY A 105 1.49 19.22 -40.37
C GLY A 105 2.60 20.14 -39.85
N GLU A 106 3.11 20.94 -40.76
CA GLU A 106 4.21 21.89 -40.62
C GLU A 106 3.89 23.13 -39.75
N SER A 107 4.95 23.91 -39.50
CA SER A 107 4.98 25.32 -39.05
C SER A 107 3.97 26.23 -39.81
N PRO A 108 3.47 27.34 -39.21
CA PRO A 108 4.36 28.35 -38.62
C PRO A 108 3.96 29.09 -37.34
N GLN A 109 5.01 29.67 -36.73
CA GLN A 109 5.02 30.78 -35.77
C GLN A 109 4.52 32.10 -36.42
N PRO A 110 4.22 33.24 -35.70
CA PRO A 110 5.15 33.82 -34.71
C PRO A 110 4.63 34.80 -33.63
N LYS A 111 5.60 35.42 -32.93
CA LYS A 111 5.56 36.65 -32.10
C LYS A 111 4.86 36.50 -30.73
N LYS A 112 5.58 36.59 -29.59
CA LYS A 112 6.47 37.65 -29.02
C LYS A 112 5.70 38.65 -28.16
N ALA A 113 5.83 38.50 -26.84
CA ALA A 113 5.98 39.60 -25.89
C ALA A 113 6.88 39.09 -24.74
N CYS A 114 7.81 39.92 -24.29
CA CYS A 114 8.65 39.68 -23.12
C CYS A 114 8.29 40.71 -22.05
N VAL A 115 8.60 40.47 -20.78
CA VAL A 115 9.15 41.48 -19.85
C VAL A 115 9.50 40.83 -18.49
N THR A 116 10.73 41.12 -18.09
CA THR A 116 11.43 40.94 -16.80
C THR A 116 10.83 41.86 -15.69
N ILE A 117 11.26 41.97 -14.43
CA ILE A 117 12.43 41.48 -13.66
C ILE A 117 12.07 41.36 -12.16
N ASP A 118 13.04 41.00 -11.32
CA ASP A 118 13.04 40.77 -9.86
C ASP A 118 12.25 41.70 -8.92
N GLN A 119 11.94 41.18 -7.71
CA GLN A 119 12.46 41.77 -6.44
C GLN A 119 12.29 40.83 -5.21
N GLN A 120 13.30 40.83 -4.33
CA GLN A 120 13.31 40.29 -2.95
C GLN A 120 13.36 41.47 -1.93
N PRO A 121 13.42 41.23 -0.60
CA PRO A 121 12.58 40.42 0.30
C PRO A 121 11.86 41.35 1.33
N PRO A 122 11.30 40.89 2.49
CA PRO A 122 12.12 40.71 3.71
C PRO A 122 11.65 39.59 4.68
N VAL A 123 12.29 39.49 5.85
CA VAL A 123 12.14 38.41 6.86
C VAL A 123 11.19 38.77 8.02
N ALA A 124 10.44 37.80 8.54
CA ALA A 124 9.77 37.84 9.85
C ALA A 124 9.77 36.47 10.57
N LYS A 125 9.57 36.43 11.89
CA LYS A 125 9.84 35.26 12.77
C LYS A 125 8.59 34.69 13.47
N ARG A 126 8.62 33.37 13.76
CA ARG A 126 7.73 32.57 14.65
C ARG A 126 6.26 32.49 14.18
N GLY A 127 5.49 31.43 14.46
CA GLY A 127 5.84 30.12 15.05
C GLY A 127 4.69 29.54 15.88
N LEU A 128 4.57 28.22 15.95
CA LEU A 128 4.13 27.43 17.12
C LEU A 128 4.17 25.93 16.80
N ALA A 129 4.63 25.14 17.75
CA ALA A 129 4.56 23.68 17.74
C ALA A 129 4.05 23.21 19.10
N PHE A 130 3.41 22.05 19.15
CA PHE A 130 3.06 21.38 20.41
C PHE A 130 3.79 20.03 20.47
N SER A 131 4.87 20.00 21.26
CA SER A 131 5.49 18.79 21.77
C SER A 131 5.03 18.56 23.21
N ALA A 132 4.74 17.31 23.56
CA ALA A 132 4.54 16.87 24.94
C ALA A 132 5.57 15.76 25.22
N SER A 133 6.63 16.11 25.94
CA SER A 133 7.61 15.17 26.46
C SER A 133 7.29 14.75 27.90
N ARG A 134 7.94 13.67 28.35
CA ARG A 134 7.91 13.18 29.73
C ARG A 134 8.50 14.21 30.70
N ASP A 135 8.19 14.02 31.98
CA ASP A 135 9.11 14.30 33.08
C ASP A 135 9.11 13.10 34.06
N GLU A 136 10.19 12.93 34.82
CA GLU A 136 10.35 11.94 35.89
C GLU A 136 10.73 12.64 37.21
N ASN A 137 10.42 11.99 38.34
CA ASN A 137 11.03 12.15 39.66
C ASN A 137 11.23 13.56 40.26
N SER A 138 10.48 13.87 41.33
CA SER A 138 11.09 14.45 42.53
C SER A 138 10.36 14.02 43.80
N VAL A 139 11.10 13.91 44.91
CA VAL A 139 10.63 13.48 46.24
C VAL A 139 10.20 14.69 47.07
N ARG A 140 9.13 14.56 47.87
CA ARG A 140 8.93 15.33 49.11
C ARG A 140 8.04 14.57 50.10
N ASN A 141 8.45 14.54 51.36
CA ASN A 141 7.74 13.87 52.45
C ASN A 141 6.60 14.74 52.99
N ILE A 142 5.52 14.11 53.42
CA ILE A 142 4.68 14.56 54.54
C ILE A 142 4.29 13.31 55.33
N ASP A 143 4.58 13.28 56.63
CA ASP A 143 4.22 12.20 57.55
C ASP A 143 2.81 12.38 58.14
N ALA A 144 2.10 11.28 58.44
CA ALA A 144 1.35 11.07 59.70
C ALA A 144 0.47 9.79 59.73
N ALA A 145 0.40 9.19 60.93
CA ALA A 145 -0.75 8.47 61.51
C ALA A 145 -1.27 7.15 60.87
N GLU A 146 -0.59 6.08 61.27
CA GLU A 146 -1.07 4.73 61.63
C GLU A 146 -2.59 4.47 61.84
N LYS A 147 -3.06 3.30 61.36
CA LYS A 147 -3.60 2.18 62.17
C LYS A 147 -3.81 0.92 61.29
N GLU A 148 -3.29 -0.25 61.66
CA GLU A 148 -3.98 -1.36 62.38
C GLU A 148 -5.25 -1.90 61.67
N LYS A 149 -5.46 -3.22 61.46
CA LYS A 149 -4.66 -4.43 61.80
C LYS A 149 -5.09 -5.66 60.95
N THR A 150 -4.36 -6.76 61.13
CA THR A 150 -4.58 -8.21 60.82
C THR A 150 -6.06 -8.70 60.68
N SER A 151 -6.41 -9.82 60.02
CA SER A 151 -5.72 -11.14 59.86
C SER A 151 -6.25 -12.04 58.70
N GLU A 152 -5.43 -13.00 58.25
CA GLU A 152 -5.62 -14.49 58.14
C GLU A 152 -7.06 -15.11 58.03
N THR A 153 -7.36 -16.26 57.37
CA THR A 153 -6.61 -17.25 56.52
C THR A 153 -7.55 -18.22 55.74
N ASN A 154 -7.14 -18.64 54.52
CA ASN A 154 -7.05 -20.01 53.93
C ASN A 154 -7.71 -21.27 54.62
N PRO A 155 -8.01 -22.39 53.88
CA PRO A 155 -9.00 -22.50 52.78
C PRO A 155 -10.04 -23.68 52.89
N PRO A 156 -9.98 -24.88 52.22
CA PRO A 156 -11.16 -25.39 51.49
C PRO A 156 -11.58 -26.87 51.71
N ASP A 157 -12.79 -27.24 51.26
CA ASP A 157 -13.14 -28.58 50.76
C ASP A 157 -14.54 -28.55 50.08
N THR A 158 -15.10 -29.65 49.54
CA THR A 158 -15.00 -30.30 48.22
C THR A 158 -16.32 -31.07 47.96
N ARG A 159 -16.45 -31.76 46.81
CA ARG A 159 -17.51 -32.73 46.42
C ARG A 159 -18.82 -32.06 45.95
N ASN A 160 -19.40 -32.35 44.77
CA ASN A 160 -19.64 -33.58 43.99
C ASN A 160 -20.73 -34.51 44.55
N HIS A 161 -21.96 -34.36 44.03
CA HIS A 161 -22.77 -35.37 43.33
C HIS A 161 -23.71 -34.58 42.39
N ASP A 162 -23.92 -34.84 41.09
CA ASP A 162 -24.04 -36.06 40.27
C ASP A 162 -25.49 -36.62 40.20
N ARG A 163 -26.08 -36.58 38.98
CA ARG A 163 -27.35 -37.22 38.52
C ARG A 163 -28.70 -36.65 39.03
N GLN A 164 -29.84 -36.81 38.34
CA GLN A 164 -30.11 -37.07 36.90
C GLN A 164 -31.54 -36.61 36.54
N ASP A 165 -31.76 -36.40 35.23
CA ASP A 165 -32.99 -36.52 34.42
C ASP A 165 -34.34 -36.86 35.08
N THR A 166 -35.41 -36.13 34.72
CA THR A 166 -36.70 -36.75 34.35
C THR A 166 -37.60 -35.83 33.50
N ASP A 167 -38.53 -36.46 32.79
CA ASP A 167 -39.24 -35.97 31.60
C ASP A 167 -40.47 -35.05 31.80
N ASN A 168 -40.78 -34.35 30.71
CA ASN A 168 -42.09 -34.05 30.11
C ASN A 168 -43.39 -34.15 30.95
N ALA A 169 -44.17 -33.06 30.95
CA ALA A 169 -45.62 -33.08 30.83
C ALA A 169 -46.13 -31.81 30.13
N SER A 170 -47.36 -31.84 29.60
CA SER A 170 -47.93 -30.84 28.69
C SER A 170 -49.18 -30.11 29.26
N ASP A 171 -49.74 -29.22 28.42
CA ASP A 171 -51.16 -28.82 28.39
C ASP A 171 -51.76 -27.77 29.35
N SER A 172 -51.69 -26.51 28.89
CA SER A 172 -52.87 -25.80 28.34
C SER A 172 -53.77 -24.88 29.23
N VAL A 173 -54.44 -23.94 28.52
CA VAL A 173 -55.74 -23.29 28.81
C VAL A 173 -55.89 -22.20 29.92
N SER A 174 -55.88 -20.95 29.43
CA SER A 174 -56.75 -19.78 29.74
C SER A 174 -56.88 -19.13 31.14
N LEU A 175 -56.50 -17.84 31.19
CA LEU A 175 -57.32 -16.67 31.58
C LEU A 175 -58.33 -16.77 32.76
N SER A 176 -58.15 -15.92 33.79
CA SER A 176 -59.03 -14.73 33.96
C SER A 176 -58.63 -13.74 35.08
N HIS A 177 -58.80 -12.45 34.77
CA HIS A 177 -59.14 -11.25 35.58
C HIS A 177 -58.80 -11.02 37.08
N ARG A 178 -58.57 -9.71 37.37
CA ARG A 178 -58.79 -8.93 38.63
C ARG A 178 -57.75 -9.14 39.75
N SER A 179 -57.34 -8.13 40.54
CA SER A 179 -57.70 -6.68 40.63
C SER A 179 -56.50 -5.84 41.10
N THR A 180 -56.54 -4.52 40.91
CA THR A 180 -55.67 -3.53 41.58
C THR A 180 -56.17 -3.16 42.98
N PRO A 181 -55.27 -3.05 43.97
CA PRO A 181 -55.19 -1.87 44.85
C PRO A 181 -53.73 -1.45 45.21
N GLU A 182 -53.42 -0.27 45.79
CA GLU A 182 -53.96 1.09 45.60
C GLU A 182 -53.03 2.18 46.22
N ILE A 183 -53.20 3.43 45.75
CA ILE A 183 -53.01 4.76 46.40
C ILE A 183 -51.69 5.18 47.12
N ASN A 184 -51.25 6.38 46.69
CA ASN A 184 -50.31 7.39 47.21
C ASN A 184 -50.03 7.52 48.73
N GLU A 185 -48.81 8.02 49.04
CA GLU A 185 -48.46 9.18 49.90
C GLU A 185 -46.96 9.53 49.62
N HIS A 186 -46.38 10.74 49.77
CA HIS A 186 -46.87 12.11 50.01
C HIS A 186 -45.83 13.16 49.50
N PHE A 187 -46.08 14.47 49.74
CA PHE A 187 -45.19 15.67 49.71
C PHE A 187 -45.44 16.78 48.66
N GLY A 188 -46.19 17.80 49.08
CA GLY A 188 -45.76 19.21 48.97
C GLY A 188 -45.27 19.71 50.34
N GLN A 189 -45.00 21.00 50.62
CA GLN A 189 -45.10 22.24 49.84
C GLN A 189 -44.10 23.30 50.38
N SER A 190 -43.70 24.28 49.56
CA SER A 190 -43.57 25.73 49.92
C SER A 190 -42.98 26.46 48.70
N GLN A 191 -43.72 27.35 48.02
CA GLN A 191 -44.22 28.69 48.39
C GLN A 191 -43.17 29.81 48.21
N GLY A 192 -43.44 30.72 47.27
CA GLY A 192 -42.57 31.85 46.90
C GLY A 192 -43.07 32.63 45.67
N PRO A 193 -44.06 33.54 45.82
CA PRO A 193 -44.61 34.39 44.76
C PRO A 193 -44.06 35.83 44.81
N PRO A 194 -44.51 36.77 43.95
CA PRO A 194 -44.74 36.71 42.50
C PRO A 194 -43.97 37.85 41.77
N LEU A 195 -44.09 38.01 40.44
CA LEU A 195 -44.20 39.34 39.80
C LEU A 195 -44.61 39.32 38.30
N SER A 196 -45.36 40.36 37.94
CA SER A 196 -45.79 40.89 36.62
C SER A 196 -45.37 40.20 35.31
N ARG A 197 -46.26 39.78 34.40
CA ARG A 197 -47.27 40.50 33.56
C ARG A 197 -46.71 41.41 32.44
N GLN A 198 -47.43 41.39 31.30
CA GLN A 198 -47.44 42.36 30.17
C GLN A 198 -46.23 42.31 29.20
N LEU A 199 -46.35 42.61 27.89
CA LEU A 199 -47.50 43.07 27.08
C LEU A 199 -47.37 42.68 25.57
N LEU A 200 -48.51 42.65 24.87
CA LEU A 200 -48.71 42.85 23.41
C LEU A 200 -48.40 44.34 23.03
N PRO A 201 -48.36 44.83 21.76
CA PRO A 201 -49.24 44.45 20.65
C PRO A 201 -48.67 44.62 19.20
N PHE A 202 -49.60 44.76 18.25
CA PHE A 202 -49.49 44.87 16.79
C PHE A 202 -48.92 46.18 16.20
N TYR A 203 -48.46 46.05 14.94
CA TYR A 203 -48.80 46.84 13.72
C TYR A 203 -47.91 47.95 13.10
N ARG A 204 -47.71 47.76 11.77
CA ARG A 204 -47.68 48.72 10.62
C ARG A 204 -46.63 49.85 10.57
N ILE A 205 -45.94 49.98 9.41
CA ILE A 205 -46.15 51.06 8.42
C ILE A 205 -45.29 50.88 7.12
N LEU A 206 -45.92 51.17 5.96
CA LEU A 206 -45.44 51.59 4.61
C LEU A 206 -44.09 51.13 3.97
N GLN A 207 -44.19 50.51 2.77
CA GLN A 207 -43.60 50.88 1.43
C GLN A 207 -42.06 51.13 1.29
N PRO A 208 -41.44 51.34 0.07
CA PRO A 208 -41.95 51.68 -1.29
C PRO A 208 -41.34 50.78 -2.43
N PRO A 209 -41.16 51.20 -3.72
CA PRO A 209 -42.24 51.31 -4.72
C PRO A 209 -41.91 50.84 -6.19
N LEU A 210 -42.94 50.88 -7.06
CA LEU A 210 -42.93 51.25 -8.51
C LEU A 210 -42.06 50.46 -9.54
N ILE A 211 -42.51 50.14 -10.78
CA ILE A 211 -43.83 50.24 -11.44
C ILE A 211 -44.32 48.80 -11.84
N VAL A 212 -44.82 48.36 -13.01
CA VAL A 212 -45.14 48.88 -14.37
C VAL A 212 -46.56 48.41 -14.79
N VAL A 213 -47.11 49.03 -15.84
CA VAL A 213 -48.45 48.86 -16.42
C VAL A 213 -48.81 47.44 -16.88
N ALA A 214 -50.03 47.00 -16.54
CA ALA A 214 -50.96 46.32 -17.44
C ALA A 214 -52.36 46.92 -17.26
N THR A 215 -53.10 47.17 -18.35
CA THR A 215 -54.37 47.92 -18.34
C THR A 215 -55.61 47.02 -18.22
N GLY A 216 -56.46 47.32 -17.25
CA GLY A 216 -57.94 47.23 -17.29
C GLY A 216 -58.63 45.93 -17.74
N ILE A 217 -59.42 45.35 -16.83
CA ILE A 217 -60.77 44.82 -17.06
C ILE A 217 -61.54 44.85 -15.72
N MET A 218 -62.87 44.90 -15.75
CA MET A 218 -63.71 45.24 -14.59
C MET A 218 -64.06 44.06 -13.67
N ASN A 219 -64.62 44.42 -12.50
CA ASN A 219 -65.38 43.60 -11.55
C ASN A 219 -66.06 42.34 -12.14
N LEU A 220 -65.91 41.20 -11.46
CA LEU A 220 -67.00 40.48 -10.78
C LEU A 220 -66.55 39.11 -10.23
N CYS A 221 -66.84 38.86 -8.95
CA CYS A 221 -67.35 37.59 -8.37
C CYS A 221 -66.89 37.40 -6.91
N SER A 222 -67.84 37.54 -5.98
CA SER A 222 -67.73 36.96 -4.64
C SER A 222 -67.57 35.43 -4.76
N ARG A 223 -66.67 34.82 -3.97
CA ARG A 223 -66.65 33.35 -3.87
C ARG A 223 -68.00 32.86 -3.33
N PRO A 224 -68.72 31.96 -4.02
CA PRO A 224 -70.03 31.52 -3.55
C PRO A 224 -69.88 30.68 -2.28
N VAL A 225 -70.59 31.06 -1.23
CA VAL A 225 -70.75 30.23 -0.03
C VAL A 225 -71.71 29.10 -0.38
N VAL A 226 -71.16 27.94 -0.74
CA VAL A 226 -71.92 26.69 -0.94
C VAL A 226 -72.48 26.28 0.43
N LYS A 227 -73.76 26.56 0.69
CA LYS A 227 -74.41 26.29 1.99
C LYS A 227 -74.67 24.81 2.26
N SER A 228 -74.70 23.99 1.22
CA SER A 228 -74.82 22.53 1.29
C SER A 228 -74.34 21.92 -0.01
N LEU A 229 -73.56 20.84 0.05
CA LEU A 229 -73.16 20.05 -1.11
C LEU A 229 -73.82 18.66 -1.02
N SER A 230 -74.62 18.32 -2.02
CA SER A 230 -75.32 17.03 -2.11
C SER A 230 -74.85 16.24 -3.32
N VAL A 231 -74.75 14.93 -3.18
CA VAL A 231 -74.41 13.98 -4.26
C VAL A 231 -75.67 13.23 -4.64
N LEU A 232 -75.95 13.14 -5.94
CA LEU A 232 -76.93 12.21 -6.50
C LEU A 232 -76.22 10.87 -6.77
N ILE A 233 -76.65 9.81 -6.08
CA ILE A 233 -76.17 8.45 -6.29
C ILE A 233 -77.20 7.73 -7.16
N GLU A 234 -76.77 7.25 -8.32
CA GLU A 234 -77.58 6.43 -9.20
C GLU A 234 -77.09 4.98 -9.10
N TYR A 235 -77.91 4.13 -8.51
CA TYR A 235 -77.62 2.71 -8.33
C TYR A 235 -77.90 1.95 -9.63
N THR A 236 -77.20 0.84 -9.87
CA THR A 236 -77.39 -0.03 -11.05
C THR A 236 -78.79 -0.64 -11.17
N THR A 237 -79.62 -0.52 -10.13
CA THR A 237 -81.05 -0.86 -10.09
C THR A 237 -81.96 0.24 -10.65
N GLY A 238 -81.41 1.37 -11.12
CA GLY A 238 -82.17 2.54 -11.60
C GLY A 238 -82.66 3.48 -10.49
N VAL A 239 -82.44 3.14 -9.22
CA VAL A 239 -82.79 3.98 -8.07
C VAL A 239 -81.85 5.18 -8.00
N LYS A 240 -82.40 6.39 -7.85
CA LYS A 240 -81.63 7.64 -7.68
C LYS A 240 -81.88 8.22 -6.30
N GLU A 241 -80.82 8.44 -5.53
CA GLU A 241 -80.88 8.90 -4.14
C GLU A 241 -79.97 10.13 -3.93
N MET A 242 -80.49 11.18 -3.29
CA MET A 242 -79.72 12.41 -3.05
C MET A 242 -79.24 12.48 -1.59
N LYS A 243 -77.93 12.43 -1.38
CA LYS A 243 -77.30 12.46 -0.04
C LYS A 243 -76.49 13.74 0.18
N GLN A 244 -76.77 14.42 1.29
CA GLN A 244 -75.99 15.57 1.79
C GLN A 244 -74.60 15.11 2.25
N ILE A 245 -73.53 15.78 1.81
CA ILE A 245 -72.18 15.57 2.35
C ILE A 245 -72.10 16.27 3.73
N PRO A 246 -71.64 15.58 4.81
CA PRO A 246 -71.46 16.20 6.12
C PRO A 246 -70.55 17.43 6.04
N ALA A 247 -70.89 18.50 6.77
CA ALA A 247 -70.16 19.78 6.73
C ALA A 247 -68.63 19.63 6.88
N SER A 248 -68.18 18.70 7.71
CA SER A 248 -66.77 18.37 7.93
C SER A 248 -66.04 17.74 6.72
N ARG A 249 -66.73 17.45 5.61
CA ARG A 249 -66.18 16.85 4.37
C ARG A 249 -66.58 17.60 3.09
N GLN A 250 -67.35 18.67 3.17
CA GLN A 250 -67.85 19.40 1.99
C GLN A 250 -66.72 20.03 1.13
N SER A 251 -65.59 20.41 1.73
CA SER A 251 -64.41 20.90 0.98
C SER A 251 -63.78 19.81 0.08
N ILE A 252 -63.63 18.59 0.61
CA ILE A 252 -63.16 17.43 -0.14
C ILE A 252 -64.16 17.11 -1.26
N GLY A 253 -65.46 17.05 -0.94
CA GLY A 253 -66.53 16.80 -1.90
C GLY A 253 -66.57 17.82 -3.04
N LEU A 254 -66.35 19.11 -2.75
CA LEU A 254 -66.32 20.15 -3.78
C LEU A 254 -65.12 19.98 -4.70
N THR A 255 -63.95 19.68 -4.11
CA THR A 255 -62.69 19.50 -4.86
C THR A 255 -62.74 18.24 -5.74
N LEU A 256 -63.33 17.14 -5.27
CA LEU A 256 -63.58 15.92 -6.04
C LEU A 256 -64.38 16.15 -7.34
N THR A 257 -65.15 17.23 -7.44
CA THR A 257 -65.94 17.55 -8.64
C THR A 257 -65.28 18.52 -9.62
N LYS A 258 -64.14 19.13 -9.26
CA LYS A 258 -63.57 20.29 -9.99
C LYS A 258 -62.04 20.45 -9.98
N GLY A 259 -61.32 19.77 -9.08
CA GLY A 259 -59.86 19.84 -8.97
C GLY A 259 -59.16 18.67 -9.65
N SER A 260 -57.84 18.72 -9.68
CA SER A 260 -56.99 17.56 -10.02
C SER A 260 -56.91 16.56 -8.86
N ASP A 261 -56.40 15.35 -9.12
CA ASP A 261 -56.14 14.36 -8.05
C ASP A 261 -55.20 14.89 -6.96
N ASP A 262 -54.24 15.75 -7.32
CA ASP A 262 -53.36 16.45 -6.37
C ASP A 262 -54.14 17.46 -5.51
N ASP A 263 -55.09 18.21 -6.09
CA ASP A 263 -55.97 19.10 -5.32
C ASP A 263 -56.87 18.31 -4.37
N VAL A 264 -57.40 17.17 -4.81
CA VAL A 264 -58.20 16.25 -3.98
C VAL A 264 -57.37 15.68 -2.83
N ALA A 265 -56.17 15.17 -3.11
CA ALA A 265 -55.25 14.65 -2.10
C ALA A 265 -54.86 15.74 -1.09
N LYS A 266 -54.64 16.97 -1.56
CA LYS A 266 -54.39 18.13 -0.70
C LYS A 266 -55.60 18.47 0.18
N ALA A 267 -56.81 18.54 -0.38
CA ALA A 267 -58.04 18.80 0.39
C ALA A 267 -58.32 17.70 1.44
N VAL A 268 -57.95 16.44 1.14
CA VAL A 268 -57.96 15.32 2.09
C VAL A 268 -56.96 15.51 3.23
N MET A 269 -55.73 15.96 2.92
CA MET A 269 -54.66 16.18 3.92
C MET A 269 -54.80 17.49 4.72
N GLU A 270 -55.57 18.46 4.22
CA GLU A 270 -56.02 19.64 4.95
C GLU A 270 -57.15 19.30 5.95
N ASN A 271 -57.81 18.15 5.81
CA ASN A 271 -58.89 17.72 6.68
C ASN A 271 -58.40 16.91 7.88
N GLU A 272 -58.29 17.53 9.06
CA GLU A 272 -57.76 16.90 10.28
C GLU A 272 -58.40 15.57 10.70
N ALA A 273 -59.65 15.29 10.34
CA ALA A 273 -60.27 13.99 10.62
C ALA A 273 -59.82 12.91 9.63
N VAL A 274 -59.93 13.17 8.32
CA VAL A 274 -59.57 12.20 7.27
C VAL A 274 -58.05 11.99 7.20
N LYS A 275 -57.26 13.05 7.35
CA LYS A 275 -55.79 13.05 7.48
C LYS A 275 -55.27 12.04 8.51
N ARG A 276 -55.94 11.90 9.66
CA ARG A 276 -55.57 10.90 10.69
C ARG A 276 -55.79 9.47 10.18
N SER A 277 -56.93 9.19 9.57
CA SER A 277 -57.22 7.88 8.96
C SER A 277 -56.25 7.55 7.81
N CYS A 278 -55.96 8.51 6.93
CA CYS A 278 -54.96 8.34 5.87
C CYS A 278 -53.56 8.04 6.46
N THR A 279 -53.16 8.77 7.52
CA THR A 279 -51.89 8.52 8.21
C THR A 279 -51.83 7.12 8.84
N ALA A 280 -52.93 6.67 9.46
CA ALA A 280 -53.02 5.31 10.02
C ALA A 280 -52.92 4.22 8.95
N ASN A 281 -53.53 4.41 7.78
CA ASN A 281 -53.42 3.48 6.65
C ASN A 281 -51.98 3.42 6.10
N VAL A 282 -51.32 4.58 5.94
CA VAL A 282 -49.91 4.66 5.52
C VAL A 282 -48.98 3.98 6.52
N LEU A 283 -49.20 4.14 7.83
CA LEU A 283 -48.42 3.45 8.87
C LEU A 283 -48.68 1.93 8.89
N THR A 284 -49.91 1.50 8.57
CA THR A 284 -50.26 0.07 8.44
C THR A 284 -49.52 -0.57 7.26
N GLU A 285 -49.58 0.05 6.08
CA GLU A 285 -48.86 -0.41 4.88
C GLU A 285 -47.34 -0.43 5.10
N LEU A 286 -46.78 0.62 5.71
CA LEU A 286 -45.36 0.67 6.07
C LEU A 286 -44.98 -0.50 7.00
N SER A 287 -45.85 -0.83 7.95
CA SER A 287 -45.62 -1.96 8.87
C SER A 287 -45.68 -3.30 8.15
N ASP A 288 -46.64 -3.53 7.25
CA ASP A 288 -46.72 -4.80 6.51
C ASP A 288 -45.57 -4.96 5.51
N GLN A 289 -45.15 -3.91 4.80
CA GLN A 289 -43.92 -3.94 3.99
C GLN A 289 -42.70 -4.35 4.81
N CYS A 290 -42.52 -3.75 6.00
CA CYS A 290 -41.43 -4.13 6.91
C CYS A 290 -41.58 -5.56 7.46
N SER A 291 -42.80 -6.03 7.73
CA SER A 291 -43.08 -7.42 8.11
C SER A 291 -42.76 -8.41 6.99
N LYS A 292 -43.16 -8.12 5.74
CA LYS A 292 -42.84 -8.88 4.53
C LYS A 292 -41.33 -9.02 4.32
N LEU A 293 -40.58 -7.93 4.52
CA LEU A 293 -39.12 -7.91 4.42
C LEU A 293 -38.42 -8.76 5.51
N CYS A 294 -39.05 -8.93 6.68
CA CYS A 294 -38.54 -9.72 7.80
C CYS A 294 -38.90 -11.23 7.76
N ARG A 295 -39.56 -11.72 6.69
CA ARG A 295 -39.96 -13.14 6.56
C ARG A 295 -38.75 -14.06 6.25
N VAL A 296 -38.97 -15.37 6.33
CA VAL A 296 -37.95 -16.41 6.08
C VAL A 296 -37.99 -16.88 4.62
N ASN A 297 -39.19 -17.07 4.06
CA ASN A 297 -39.43 -17.66 2.75
C ASN A 297 -38.97 -16.78 1.56
N ASN A 298 -38.92 -15.47 1.75
CA ASN A 298 -38.24 -14.53 0.88
C ASN A 298 -37.30 -13.69 1.78
N PRO A 299 -36.08 -14.17 2.08
CA PRO A 299 -35.20 -13.53 3.05
C PRO A 299 -34.69 -12.19 2.52
N SER A 300 -34.37 -11.28 3.42
CA SER A 300 -33.69 -10.01 3.09
C SER A 300 -32.18 -10.19 2.99
N MET A 301 -31.52 -9.29 2.24
CA MET A 301 -30.06 -9.13 2.25
C MET A 301 -29.50 -8.86 3.66
N LEU A 302 -30.31 -8.37 4.59
CA LEU A 302 -29.93 -8.21 5.99
C LEU A 302 -29.93 -9.50 6.81
N ARG A 303 -30.51 -10.60 6.28
CA ARG A 303 -30.70 -11.87 6.98
C ARG A 303 -29.73 -12.97 6.56
N SER A 304 -29.37 -13.08 5.28
CA SER A 304 -28.38 -14.07 4.81
C SER A 304 -26.99 -13.74 5.37
N LYS A 305 -26.26 -14.73 5.88
CA LYS A 305 -25.07 -14.52 6.74
C LYS A 305 -23.90 -15.45 6.40
N THR A 306 -23.86 -16.02 5.20
CA THR A 306 -22.71 -16.85 4.79
C THR A 306 -21.45 -15.98 4.62
N VAL A 307 -20.27 -16.59 4.62
CA VAL A 307 -19.00 -15.88 4.32
C VAL A 307 -19.09 -15.14 2.98
N ARG A 308 -19.68 -15.77 1.96
CA ARG A 308 -19.93 -15.14 0.65
C ARG A 308 -20.81 -13.89 0.77
N ASP A 309 -21.89 -13.95 1.54
CA ASP A 309 -22.79 -12.80 1.72
C ASP A 309 -22.08 -11.67 2.45
N ILE A 310 -21.38 -11.96 3.55
CA ILE A 310 -20.64 -10.98 4.36
C ILE A 310 -19.57 -10.27 3.50
N VAL A 311 -18.80 -11.03 2.72
CA VAL A 311 -17.72 -10.50 1.86
C VAL A 311 -18.25 -9.70 0.67
N SER A 312 -19.46 -9.99 0.17
CA SER A 312 -20.04 -9.35 -1.01
C SER A 312 -21.13 -8.30 -0.73
N PHE A 313 -21.58 -8.15 0.52
CA PHE A 313 -22.65 -7.24 0.90
C PHE A 313 -22.34 -5.78 0.54
N LYS A 314 -23.33 -5.08 -0.02
CA LYS A 314 -23.25 -3.66 -0.39
C LYS A 314 -24.44 -2.92 0.18
N PHE A 315 -24.17 -1.96 1.07
CA PHE A 315 -25.18 -1.05 1.62
C PHE A 315 -25.98 -0.32 0.53
N GLY A 316 -25.34 0.03 -0.58
CA GLY A 316 -26.00 0.64 -1.74
C GLY A 316 -26.98 -0.28 -2.48
N ASP A 317 -26.67 -1.57 -2.63
CA ASP A 317 -27.58 -2.53 -3.27
C ASP A 317 -28.79 -2.84 -2.37
N PHE A 318 -28.56 -2.96 -1.07
CA PHE A 318 -29.63 -3.11 -0.09
C PHE A 318 -30.66 -1.96 -0.16
N VAL A 319 -30.22 -0.71 -0.35
CA VAL A 319 -31.15 0.42 -0.51
C VAL A 319 -31.77 0.48 -1.92
N ASN A 320 -30.96 0.40 -2.98
CA ASN A 320 -31.41 0.67 -4.34
C ASN A 320 -32.21 -0.46 -4.98
N LYS A 321 -31.93 -1.73 -4.61
CA LYS A 321 -32.59 -2.92 -5.14
C LYS A 321 -33.63 -3.42 -4.12
N GLU A 322 -33.18 -3.79 -2.93
CA GLU A 322 -34.07 -4.40 -1.94
C GLU A 322 -35.10 -3.42 -1.33
N LEU A 323 -34.66 -2.36 -0.62
CA LEU A 323 -35.62 -1.47 0.05
C LEU A 323 -36.54 -0.75 -0.93
N LYS A 324 -35.99 -0.25 -2.05
CA LYS A 324 -36.76 0.51 -3.04
C LYS A 324 -37.88 -0.32 -3.68
N GLU A 325 -37.67 -1.62 -3.90
CA GLU A 325 -38.65 -2.52 -4.52
C GLU A 325 -39.56 -3.20 -3.49
N ARG A 326 -38.99 -3.73 -2.40
CA ARG A 326 -39.71 -4.59 -1.42
C ARG A 326 -40.31 -3.82 -0.24
N ALA A 327 -39.84 -2.60 0.02
CA ALA A 327 -40.29 -1.74 1.12
C ALA A 327 -40.30 -0.26 0.67
N SER A 328 -40.90 -0.01 -0.50
CA SER A 328 -40.85 1.28 -1.21
C SER A 328 -41.28 2.47 -0.36
N LEU A 329 -42.22 2.28 0.58
CA LEU A 329 -42.69 3.32 1.49
C LEU A 329 -41.64 3.65 2.56
N LEU A 330 -40.94 2.65 3.11
CA LEU A 330 -39.79 2.86 4.02
C LEU A 330 -38.66 3.60 3.30
N TYR A 331 -38.38 3.21 2.05
CA TYR A 331 -37.41 3.91 1.20
C TYR A 331 -37.80 5.38 1.01
N GLN A 332 -39.07 5.68 0.68
CA GLN A 332 -39.56 7.05 0.51
C GLN A 332 -39.44 7.89 1.78
N PHE A 333 -39.81 7.35 2.96
CA PHE A 333 -39.65 8.04 4.23
C PHE A 333 -38.17 8.35 4.54
N LEU A 334 -37.28 7.37 4.41
CA LEU A 334 -35.83 7.57 4.63
C LEU A 334 -35.24 8.56 3.63
N PHE A 335 -35.67 8.51 2.36
CA PHE A 335 -35.26 9.46 1.34
C PHE A 335 -35.71 10.88 1.67
N ALA A 336 -36.99 11.08 2.04
CA ALA A 336 -37.53 12.40 2.40
C ALA A 336 -36.81 13.01 3.61
N VAL A 337 -36.49 12.19 4.63
CA VAL A 337 -35.71 12.62 5.80
C VAL A 337 -34.26 12.99 5.43
N ALA A 338 -33.60 12.22 4.56
CA ALA A 338 -32.21 12.48 4.15
C ALA A 338 -32.08 13.59 3.08
N CYS A 339 -33.09 13.79 2.23
CA CYS A 339 -33.02 14.59 1.01
C CYS A 339 -34.06 15.72 0.98
N SER A 340 -33.74 16.82 1.67
CA SER A 340 -34.41 18.11 1.47
C SER A 340 -34.34 18.55 -0.01
N ALA A 341 -35.48 18.99 -0.56
CA ALA A 341 -35.61 19.52 -1.92
C ALA A 341 -34.65 20.70 -2.21
N SER A 342 -34.30 21.49 -1.19
CA SER A 342 -33.33 22.59 -1.28
C SER A 342 -31.88 22.12 -1.48
N GLY A 343 -31.58 20.85 -1.20
CA GLY A 343 -30.24 20.26 -1.30
C GLY A 343 -29.77 19.96 -2.72
N SER A 344 -30.70 19.89 -3.69
CA SER A 344 -30.45 19.58 -5.11
C SER A 344 -29.40 20.47 -5.79
N ARG A 345 -29.24 21.72 -5.33
CA ARG A 345 -28.28 22.69 -5.87
C ARG A 345 -26.84 22.53 -5.32
N ASN A 346 -26.58 21.52 -4.48
CA ASN A 346 -25.29 21.33 -3.82
C ASN A 346 -24.68 19.97 -4.22
N THR A 347 -23.68 20.01 -5.10
CA THR A 347 -22.95 18.85 -5.66
C THR A 347 -22.23 17.97 -4.64
N VAL A 348 -22.15 18.40 -3.38
CA VAL A 348 -21.56 17.63 -2.26
C VAL A 348 -22.64 16.84 -1.49
N LYS A 349 -23.93 17.20 -1.61
CA LYS A 349 -25.04 16.66 -0.80
C LYS A 349 -26.09 15.88 -1.61
N THR A 350 -25.65 15.21 -2.68
CA THR A 350 -26.51 14.39 -3.55
C THR A 350 -27.12 13.19 -2.80
N PRO A 351 -28.21 12.56 -3.29
CA PRO A 351 -28.82 11.39 -2.64
C PRO A 351 -27.89 10.18 -2.54
N GLU A 352 -27.07 9.96 -3.56
CA GLU A 352 -26.15 8.81 -3.66
C GLU A 352 -25.15 8.83 -2.50
N LYS A 353 -24.63 10.02 -2.16
CA LYS A 353 -23.70 10.22 -1.03
C LYS A 353 -24.34 10.06 0.35
N LYS A 354 -25.66 9.86 0.42
CA LYS A 354 -26.40 9.59 1.67
C LYS A 354 -26.87 8.14 1.77
N ILE A 355 -26.69 7.34 0.72
CA ILE A 355 -27.24 5.98 0.63
C ILE A 355 -26.74 5.10 1.78
N LEU A 356 -25.47 5.25 2.19
CA LEU A 356 -24.88 4.51 3.31
C LEU A 356 -25.52 4.87 4.65
N GLY A 357 -25.87 6.14 4.86
CA GLY A 357 -26.60 6.59 6.05
C GLY A 357 -28.04 6.09 6.08
N MET A 358 -28.73 6.12 4.94
CA MET A 358 -30.07 5.53 4.79
C MET A 358 -30.05 4.01 5.02
N ALA A 359 -29.05 3.31 4.46
CA ALA A 359 -28.85 1.87 4.62
C ALA A 359 -28.62 1.49 6.08
N MET A 360 -27.76 2.22 6.80
CA MET A 360 -27.47 1.95 8.21
C MET A 360 -28.67 2.28 9.12
N ALA A 361 -29.38 3.38 8.85
CA ALA A 361 -30.61 3.71 9.58
C ALA A 361 -31.70 2.64 9.38
N ALA A 362 -31.91 2.18 8.15
CA ALA A 362 -32.81 1.06 7.86
C ALA A 362 -32.35 -0.24 8.55
N GLY A 363 -31.06 -0.56 8.51
CA GLY A 363 -30.49 -1.73 9.17
C GLY A 363 -30.65 -1.72 10.69
N ILE A 364 -30.53 -0.54 11.33
CA ILE A 364 -30.80 -0.36 12.77
C ILE A 364 -32.29 -0.60 13.06
N LEU A 365 -33.20 0.05 12.33
CA LEU A 365 -34.65 -0.06 12.57
C LEU A 365 -35.19 -1.47 12.28
N LEU A 366 -34.69 -2.14 11.24
CA LEU A 366 -35.07 -3.50 10.89
C LEU A 366 -34.47 -4.54 11.86
N LYS A 367 -33.24 -4.34 12.36
CA LYS A 367 -32.66 -5.17 13.44
C LYS A 367 -33.42 -5.02 14.75
N ALA A 368 -33.89 -3.82 15.08
CA ALA A 368 -34.75 -3.59 16.24
C ALA A 368 -36.13 -4.29 16.09
N ARG A 369 -36.69 -4.32 14.87
CA ARG A 369 -37.92 -5.06 14.55
C ARG A 369 -37.73 -6.59 14.56
N ASN A 370 -36.60 -7.08 14.04
CA ASN A 370 -36.22 -8.49 14.06
C ASN A 370 -34.69 -8.62 14.17
N LYS A 371 -34.21 -9.20 15.28
CA LYS A 371 -32.78 -9.37 15.61
C LYS A 371 -31.98 -10.10 14.51
N ASP A 372 -32.65 -10.85 13.65
CA ASP A 372 -32.02 -11.52 12.52
C ASP A 372 -31.54 -10.57 11.41
N MET A 373 -32.12 -9.38 11.28
CA MET A 373 -31.88 -8.42 10.19
C MET A 373 -30.58 -7.61 10.40
N CYS A 374 -29.48 -8.29 10.72
CA CYS A 374 -28.29 -7.69 11.32
C CYS A 374 -27.04 -7.65 10.44
N MET A 375 -27.09 -7.98 9.14
CA MET A 375 -25.91 -7.94 8.24
C MET A 375 -25.17 -6.59 8.28
N ALA A 376 -25.90 -5.48 8.30
CA ALA A 376 -25.33 -4.14 8.41
C ALA A 376 -24.40 -4.02 9.63
N GLN A 377 -24.85 -4.53 10.79
CA GLN A 377 -24.07 -4.60 12.02
C GLN A 377 -22.99 -5.69 11.97
N VAL A 378 -23.17 -6.82 11.29
CA VAL A 378 -22.13 -7.84 11.08
C VAL A 378 -20.92 -7.22 10.37
N VAL A 379 -21.14 -6.64 9.19
CA VAL A 379 -20.08 -5.99 8.38
C VAL A 379 -19.44 -4.84 9.15
N THR A 380 -20.25 -3.94 9.73
CA THR A 380 -19.74 -2.83 10.56
C THR A 380 -18.87 -3.34 11.71
N SER A 381 -19.27 -4.43 12.38
CA SER A 381 -18.50 -4.99 13.49
C SER A 381 -17.18 -5.64 13.04
N LEU A 382 -17.17 -6.35 11.92
CA LEU A 382 -15.95 -6.96 11.37
C LEU A 382 -14.96 -5.90 10.88
N LEU A 383 -15.45 -4.80 10.28
CA LEU A 383 -14.64 -3.63 9.93
C LEU A 383 -13.99 -3.00 11.18
N LEU A 384 -14.78 -2.77 12.23
CA LEU A 384 -14.29 -2.22 13.51
C LEU A 384 -13.30 -3.16 14.22
N HIS A 385 -13.51 -4.47 14.17
CA HIS A 385 -12.58 -5.47 14.71
C HIS A 385 -11.26 -5.49 13.92
N ASN A 386 -11.32 -5.41 12.59
CA ASN A 386 -10.11 -5.32 11.76
C ASN A 386 -9.37 -3.97 11.97
N GLY A 387 -10.10 -2.92 12.33
CA GLY A 387 -9.56 -1.62 12.75
C GLY A 387 -9.12 -1.54 14.23
N GLY A 388 -9.06 -2.65 14.97
CA GLY A 388 -8.53 -2.69 16.34
C GLY A 388 -9.42 -2.05 17.41
N LEU A 389 -10.74 -1.94 17.19
CA LEU A 389 -11.65 -1.37 18.19
C LEU A 389 -11.68 -2.22 19.47
N SER A 390 -11.39 -1.60 20.61
CA SER A 390 -11.49 -2.25 21.93
C SER A 390 -12.90 -2.77 22.26
N GLU A 391 -12.98 -3.77 23.13
CA GLU A 391 -14.24 -4.32 23.67
C GLU A 391 -15.16 -3.25 24.28
N MET A 392 -14.60 -2.24 24.97
CA MET A 392 -15.36 -1.10 25.49
C MET A 392 -15.92 -0.20 24.37
N GLY A 393 -15.26 -0.15 23.21
CA GLY A 393 -15.81 0.46 22.00
C GLY A 393 -17.02 -0.30 21.46
N PHE A 394 -16.90 -1.63 21.35
CA PHE A 394 -18.01 -2.51 20.98
C PHE A 394 -19.20 -2.42 21.93
N ALA A 395 -18.97 -2.40 23.25
CA ALA A 395 -20.03 -2.25 24.25
C ALA A 395 -20.83 -0.94 24.06
N ARG A 396 -20.15 0.16 23.74
CA ARG A 396 -20.77 1.46 23.46
C ARG A 396 -21.56 1.47 22.14
N LEU A 397 -20.97 0.98 21.05
CA LEU A 397 -21.62 0.96 19.73
C LEU A 397 -22.76 -0.06 19.64
N ASN A 398 -22.72 -1.14 20.43
CA ASN A 398 -23.80 -2.12 20.50
C ASN A 398 -25.05 -1.55 21.20
N LYS A 399 -24.88 -0.70 22.23
CA LYS A 399 -25.99 0.04 22.85
C LYS A 399 -26.67 1.05 21.91
N LEU A 400 -25.99 1.45 20.81
CA LEU A 400 -26.53 2.31 19.76
C LEU A 400 -27.10 1.53 18.57
N GLU A 401 -27.21 0.19 18.65
CA GLU A 401 -27.59 -0.70 17.53
C GLU A 401 -26.65 -0.63 16.29
N VAL A 402 -25.52 0.08 16.39
CA VAL A 402 -24.53 0.28 15.31
C VAL A 402 -23.65 -0.96 15.11
N SER A 403 -23.32 -1.67 16.19
CA SER A 403 -22.53 -2.90 16.14
C SER A 403 -23.23 -4.07 16.83
N LEU A 404 -22.69 -5.26 16.62
CA LEU A 404 -22.93 -6.41 17.47
C LEU A 404 -22.13 -6.29 18.78
N SER A 405 -22.37 -7.19 19.73
CA SER A 405 -21.51 -7.36 20.90
C SER A 405 -20.15 -7.92 20.49
N HIS A 406 -19.09 -7.64 21.27
CA HIS A 406 -17.74 -8.13 21.01
C HIS A 406 -17.69 -9.67 20.84
N THR A 407 -18.37 -10.42 21.71
CA THR A 407 -18.52 -11.88 21.61
C THR A 407 -19.18 -12.34 20.30
N SER A 408 -20.24 -11.64 19.86
CA SER A 408 -20.89 -11.91 18.57
C SER A 408 -19.97 -11.59 17.39
N THR A 409 -19.17 -10.53 17.48
CA THR A 409 -18.17 -10.17 16.47
C THR A 409 -17.06 -11.21 16.38
N ILE A 410 -16.57 -11.73 17.51
CA ILE A 410 -15.62 -12.84 17.57
C ILE A 410 -16.20 -14.10 16.89
N ARG A 411 -17.49 -14.40 17.09
CA ARG A 411 -18.16 -15.52 16.40
C ARG A 411 -18.22 -15.32 14.89
N TYR A 412 -18.54 -14.12 14.39
CA TYR A 412 -18.49 -13.85 12.95
C TYR A 412 -17.06 -13.82 12.39
N ASN A 413 -16.06 -13.43 13.19
CA ASN A 413 -14.65 -13.55 12.83
C ASN A 413 -14.18 -15.03 12.78
N ALA A 414 -14.78 -15.90 13.61
CA ALA A 414 -14.57 -17.35 13.52
C ALA A 414 -15.18 -17.93 12.23
N LEU A 415 -16.42 -17.55 11.88
CA LEU A 415 -17.04 -17.90 10.61
C LEU A 415 -16.20 -17.43 9.40
N MET A 416 -15.60 -16.25 9.48
CA MET A 416 -14.69 -15.75 8.44
C MET A 416 -13.34 -16.50 8.38
N ALA A 417 -13.03 -17.34 9.37
CA ALA A 417 -11.86 -18.23 9.42
C ALA A 417 -12.18 -19.70 9.04
N GLU A 418 -13.45 -20.05 8.85
CA GLU A 418 -13.87 -21.31 8.22
C GLU A 418 -13.49 -21.29 6.72
N ASP A 419 -13.24 -22.46 6.13
CA ASP A 419 -12.86 -22.66 4.72
C ASP A 419 -11.69 -21.79 4.20
N PHE A 420 -10.83 -21.31 5.10
CA PHE A 420 -9.67 -20.44 4.82
C PHE A 420 -8.74 -20.95 3.70
N ASP A 421 -8.65 -22.28 3.53
CA ASP A 421 -7.81 -22.98 2.55
C ASP A 421 -8.61 -23.64 1.41
N ALA A 422 -9.94 -23.44 1.34
CA ALA A 422 -10.80 -24.13 0.37
C ALA A 422 -10.44 -23.79 -1.09
N ASP A 423 -9.90 -22.61 -1.36
CA ASP A 423 -9.36 -22.29 -2.69
C ASP A 423 -8.05 -23.02 -2.99
N VAL A 424 -7.21 -23.26 -1.99
CA VAL A 424 -5.96 -24.02 -2.13
C VAL A 424 -6.29 -25.49 -2.40
N LYS A 425 -7.28 -26.06 -1.71
CA LYS A 425 -7.82 -27.41 -1.98
C LYS A 425 -8.33 -27.54 -3.42
N LYS A 426 -9.10 -26.58 -3.92
CA LYS A 426 -9.51 -26.53 -5.35
C LYS A 426 -8.30 -26.50 -6.30
N TRP A 427 -7.24 -25.76 -5.98
CA TRP A 427 -6.01 -25.77 -6.80
C TRP A 427 -5.33 -27.14 -6.80
N ILE A 428 -5.29 -27.82 -5.65
CA ILE A 428 -4.68 -29.16 -5.44
C ILE A 428 -5.48 -30.28 -6.15
N GLU A 429 -6.80 -30.15 -6.18
CA GLU A 429 -7.72 -31.08 -6.85
C GLU A 429 -7.77 -30.85 -8.37
N SER A 430 -7.72 -29.59 -8.81
CA SER A 430 -7.72 -29.17 -10.21
C SER A 430 -6.57 -29.82 -11.00
N PRO A 431 -6.86 -30.63 -12.04
CA PRO A 431 -5.83 -31.21 -12.90
C PRO A 431 -4.93 -30.16 -13.57
N GLN A 432 -5.44 -28.94 -13.78
CA GLN A 432 -4.75 -27.82 -14.42
C GLN A 432 -3.89 -27.01 -13.44
N ASP A 433 -4.25 -26.96 -12.16
CA ASP A 433 -3.61 -26.06 -11.18
C ASP A 433 -2.74 -26.76 -10.15
N LYS A 434 -2.92 -28.07 -9.94
CA LYS A 434 -2.21 -28.77 -8.85
C LYS A 434 -0.69 -28.72 -9.00
N HIS A 435 -0.20 -28.66 -10.24
CA HIS A 435 1.21 -28.48 -10.54
C HIS A 435 1.70 -27.03 -10.44
N LEU A 436 0.85 -26.05 -10.11
CA LEU A 436 1.18 -24.61 -9.96
C LEU A 436 1.29 -24.17 -8.49
N VAL A 437 0.94 -25.04 -7.53
CA VAL A 437 0.97 -24.71 -6.10
C VAL A 437 2.41 -24.56 -5.60
N LYS A 438 2.68 -23.47 -4.89
CA LYS A 438 3.88 -23.24 -4.07
C LYS A 438 3.44 -22.86 -2.65
N ILE A 439 4.22 -23.28 -1.65
CA ILE A 439 4.05 -22.84 -0.25
C ILE A 439 5.29 -22.06 0.17
N VAL A 440 5.13 -21.05 1.01
CA VAL A 440 6.23 -20.36 1.72
C VAL A 440 5.86 -20.27 3.19
N GLY A 441 6.82 -20.49 4.08
CA GLY A 441 6.63 -20.41 5.53
C GLY A 441 7.81 -19.73 6.25
N ASP A 442 7.53 -19.18 7.44
CA ASP A 442 8.45 -18.40 8.28
C ASP A 442 7.94 -18.37 9.73
N ASN A 443 8.81 -18.03 10.69
CA ASN A 443 8.46 -17.93 12.11
C ASN A 443 7.63 -16.69 12.42
N ILE A 444 6.77 -16.81 13.43
CA ILE A 444 6.01 -15.71 14.00
C ILE A 444 6.17 -15.65 15.52
N ASP A 445 7.40 -15.36 15.94
CA ASP A 445 7.75 -15.17 17.35
C ASP A 445 7.03 -13.95 17.96
N THR A 446 6.44 -14.11 19.15
CA THR A 446 5.93 -12.98 19.97
C THR A 446 6.08 -13.25 21.47
N THR A 447 6.16 -12.18 22.27
CA THR A 447 6.40 -12.22 23.72
C THR A 447 5.33 -11.44 24.46
N ILE A 448 4.45 -12.12 25.21
CA ILE A 448 3.59 -11.44 26.19
C ILE A 448 4.43 -11.11 27.42
N LYS A 449 4.85 -9.85 27.51
CA LYS A 449 5.52 -9.29 28.70
C LYS A 449 4.54 -9.22 29.87
N LYS A 450 4.90 -9.77 31.03
CA LYS A 450 4.09 -9.62 32.26
C LYS A 450 4.34 -8.24 32.86
N ARG A 451 3.29 -7.57 33.35
CA ARG A 451 3.45 -6.31 34.12
C ARG A 451 4.20 -6.57 35.43
N ASP A 452 3.85 -7.64 36.13
CA ASP A 452 4.45 -8.01 37.40
C ASP A 452 5.29 -9.28 37.21
N GLN A 453 6.45 -9.12 36.58
CA GLN A 453 7.35 -10.24 36.28
C GLN A 453 7.96 -10.76 37.59
N ARG A 454 7.88 -12.08 37.79
CA ARG A 454 8.50 -12.83 38.90
C ARG A 454 9.01 -14.17 38.39
N LYS A 455 9.66 -14.97 39.25
CA LYS A 455 10.21 -16.30 38.89
C LYS A 455 9.09 -17.30 38.54
N ASP A 456 7.95 -17.17 39.20
CA ASP A 456 6.70 -17.92 39.04
C ASP A 456 5.74 -17.29 38.01
N ASN A 457 5.93 -16.01 37.67
CA ASN A 457 5.22 -15.31 36.60
C ASN A 457 6.20 -14.72 35.55
N PRO A 458 6.90 -15.56 34.77
CA PRO A 458 7.78 -15.11 33.70
C PRO A 458 7.00 -14.60 32.49
N ASN A 459 7.68 -13.94 31.55
CA ASN A 459 7.11 -13.61 30.23
C ASN A 459 6.66 -14.88 29.51
N THR A 460 5.65 -14.76 28.64
CA THR A 460 5.15 -15.89 27.85
C THR A 460 5.55 -15.69 26.40
N ASP A 461 6.60 -16.40 26.00
CA ASP A 461 7.11 -16.44 24.64
C ASP A 461 6.38 -17.50 23.81
N PHE A 462 6.05 -17.16 22.57
CA PHE A 462 5.37 -18.03 21.62
C PHE A 462 6.21 -18.17 20.35
N HIS A 463 6.61 -19.40 20.05
CA HIS A 463 7.34 -19.78 18.84
C HIS A 463 6.39 -20.60 17.96
N TRP A 464 5.80 -19.96 16.96
CA TRP A 464 4.85 -20.55 16.02
C TRP A 464 5.31 -20.32 14.59
N PHE A 465 4.70 -21.02 13.64
CA PHE A 465 5.02 -20.92 12.21
C PHE A 465 3.81 -20.38 11.43
N LEU A 466 4.02 -19.42 10.52
CA LEU A 466 3.00 -18.94 9.58
C LEU A 466 3.29 -19.52 8.18
N SER A 467 2.26 -19.79 7.39
CA SER A 467 2.46 -20.21 5.99
C SER A 467 1.44 -19.61 5.02
N MET A 468 1.86 -19.43 3.78
CA MET A 468 1.05 -18.96 2.67
C MET A 468 1.18 -19.89 1.45
N ALA A 469 0.06 -20.13 0.77
CA ALA A 469 0.03 -20.78 -0.53
C ALA A 469 -0.10 -19.74 -1.66
N PHE A 470 0.58 -20.01 -2.78
CA PHE A 470 0.57 -19.18 -3.99
C PHE A 470 0.25 -20.05 -5.22
N ARG A 471 -0.62 -19.55 -6.10
CA ARG A 471 -0.88 -20.15 -7.43
C ARG A 471 0.09 -19.55 -8.44
N GLY A 472 0.92 -20.38 -9.05
CA GLY A 472 1.81 -19.99 -10.15
C GLY A 472 1.04 -19.43 -11.36
N ARG A 473 1.60 -18.42 -12.03
CA ARG A 473 0.95 -17.71 -13.16
C ARG A 473 1.28 -18.28 -14.54
N ILE A 474 2.23 -19.21 -14.62
CA ILE A 474 2.72 -19.81 -15.87
C ILE A 474 2.65 -21.33 -15.71
N SER A 475 2.06 -22.04 -16.68
CA SER A 475 1.94 -23.50 -16.62
C SER A 475 3.04 -24.21 -17.41
N PHE A 476 3.78 -25.06 -16.71
CA PHE A 476 4.83 -25.92 -17.27
C PHE A 476 4.35 -27.37 -17.43
N ALA A 477 3.04 -27.60 -17.52
CA ALA A 477 2.41 -28.92 -17.59
C ALA A 477 2.99 -29.82 -18.69
N ASN A 478 3.34 -29.20 -19.83
CA ASN A 478 3.82 -29.85 -21.05
C ASN A 478 5.31 -30.24 -21.00
N LEU A 479 6.06 -29.80 -19.98
CA LEU A 479 7.49 -30.14 -19.83
C LEU A 479 7.68 -31.52 -19.17
N PRO A 480 8.75 -32.27 -19.51
CA PRO A 480 9.04 -33.58 -18.92
C PRO A 480 9.17 -33.58 -17.39
N LYS A 481 8.87 -34.74 -16.79
CA LYS A 481 8.74 -34.93 -15.33
C LYS A 481 9.71 -35.97 -14.75
N GLU A 482 10.23 -36.86 -15.58
CA GLU A 482 10.83 -38.13 -15.18
C GLU A 482 12.35 -38.05 -14.96
N ARG A 483 13.04 -37.16 -15.69
CA ARG A 483 14.51 -37.07 -15.71
C ARG A 483 14.99 -35.62 -15.55
N PRO A 484 16.13 -35.39 -14.86
CA PRO A 484 16.81 -34.09 -14.85
C PRO A 484 17.17 -33.60 -16.26
N ILE A 485 17.42 -32.29 -16.40
CA ILE A 485 17.73 -31.68 -17.71
C ILE A 485 19.05 -32.26 -18.29
N PRO A 486 20.19 -32.23 -17.56
CA PRO A 486 21.38 -33.04 -17.81
C PRO A 486 21.77 -33.93 -16.61
N ASP A 487 22.84 -34.73 -16.76
CA ASP A 487 23.56 -35.36 -15.65
C ASP A 487 24.47 -34.32 -14.95
N ILE A 488 24.25 -34.07 -13.65
CA ILE A 488 25.03 -33.13 -12.85
C ILE A 488 26.51 -33.51 -12.71
N GLU A 489 26.90 -34.79 -12.77
CA GLU A 489 28.33 -35.15 -12.74
C GLU A 489 29.08 -34.75 -14.01
N ARG A 490 28.37 -34.69 -15.14
CA ARG A 490 28.91 -34.28 -16.43
C ARG A 490 28.74 -32.78 -16.69
N PHE A 491 27.84 -32.13 -15.97
CA PHE A 491 27.51 -30.72 -16.18
C PHE A 491 28.74 -29.80 -16.02
N PRO A 492 29.02 -28.90 -16.99
CA PRO A 492 30.13 -27.96 -16.90
C PRO A 492 30.02 -27.03 -15.70
N LEU A 493 31.14 -26.73 -15.04
CA LEU A 493 31.14 -25.84 -13.88
C LEU A 493 31.09 -24.35 -14.25
N THR A 494 31.46 -24.00 -15.48
CA THR A 494 31.32 -22.66 -16.06
C THR A 494 29.86 -22.22 -16.20
N GLU A 495 28.92 -23.15 -16.39
CA GLU A 495 27.47 -22.86 -16.46
C GLU A 495 26.88 -22.27 -15.18
N PHE A 496 27.54 -22.45 -14.03
CA PHE A 496 27.19 -21.83 -12.75
C PHE A 496 27.77 -20.40 -12.59
N LEU A 497 28.56 -19.93 -13.56
CA LEU A 497 29.10 -18.58 -13.67
C LEU A 497 28.43 -17.85 -14.84
N LEU A 498 28.66 -16.55 -14.99
CA LEU A 498 28.16 -15.79 -16.15
C LEU A 498 29.00 -16.10 -17.39
N SER A 499 28.37 -16.64 -18.44
CA SER A 499 29.03 -16.83 -19.73
C SER A 499 29.30 -15.47 -20.42
N PRO A 500 30.20 -15.40 -21.41
CA PRO A 500 30.47 -14.17 -22.15
C PRO A 500 29.20 -13.53 -22.77
N ALA A 501 28.25 -14.35 -23.24
CA ALA A 501 26.97 -13.86 -23.74
C ALA A 501 26.09 -13.27 -22.62
N GLU A 502 26.03 -13.91 -21.45
CA GLU A 502 25.28 -13.38 -20.30
C GLU A 502 25.89 -12.08 -19.76
N VAL A 503 27.22 -11.89 -19.86
CA VAL A 503 27.90 -10.63 -19.51
C VAL A 503 27.51 -9.51 -20.48
N VAL A 504 27.39 -9.80 -21.78
CA VAL A 504 26.90 -8.84 -22.79
C VAL A 504 25.43 -8.48 -22.52
N GLU A 505 24.56 -9.45 -22.23
CA GLU A 505 23.18 -9.17 -21.81
C GLU A 505 23.11 -8.35 -20.53
N LEU A 506 23.90 -8.69 -19.50
CA LEU A 506 23.96 -7.95 -18.23
C LEU A 506 24.30 -6.47 -18.48
N LYS A 507 25.30 -6.21 -19.33
CA LYS A 507 25.72 -4.86 -19.75
C LYS A 507 24.62 -4.10 -20.50
N GLN A 508 23.85 -4.77 -21.36
CA GLN A 508 22.69 -4.17 -22.05
C GLN A 508 21.56 -3.81 -21.06
N HIS A 509 21.29 -4.66 -20.07
CA HIS A 509 20.32 -4.35 -19.02
C HIS A 509 20.83 -3.21 -18.11
N TYR A 510 22.10 -3.21 -17.73
CA TYR A 510 22.73 -2.14 -16.95
C TYR A 510 22.69 -0.81 -17.71
N SER A 511 22.88 -0.78 -19.03
CA SER A 511 22.85 0.47 -19.81
C SER A 511 21.44 1.08 -19.84
N ILE A 512 20.39 0.27 -19.94
CA ILE A 512 18.99 0.71 -19.78
C ILE A 512 18.77 1.30 -18.38
N LEU A 513 19.22 0.62 -17.33
CA LEU A 513 19.03 1.07 -15.94
C LEU A 513 19.80 2.37 -15.64
N LEU A 514 21.04 2.48 -16.13
CA LEU A 514 21.84 3.71 -16.09
C LEU A 514 21.14 4.85 -16.82
N LEU A 515 20.67 4.63 -18.06
CA LEU A 515 19.97 5.66 -18.83
C LEU A 515 18.64 6.11 -18.21
N ARG A 516 17.93 5.25 -17.46
CA ARG A 516 16.77 5.68 -16.67
C ARG A 516 17.15 6.66 -15.56
N VAL A 517 18.39 6.64 -15.05
CA VAL A 517 18.92 7.66 -14.13
C VAL A 517 19.36 8.90 -14.91
N LEU A 518 20.24 8.73 -15.91
CA LEU A 518 20.87 9.85 -16.62
C LEU A 518 19.85 10.72 -17.36
N CYS A 519 18.88 10.13 -18.06
CA CYS A 519 17.86 10.88 -18.82
C CYS A 519 16.78 11.54 -17.94
N ASN A 520 16.85 11.40 -16.61
CA ASN A 520 16.06 12.18 -15.67
C ASN A 520 16.87 13.35 -15.08
N ASN A 521 18.16 13.13 -14.75
CA ASN A 521 18.96 14.08 -13.97
C ASN A 521 19.85 14.99 -14.84
N ILE A 522 20.42 14.50 -15.94
CA ILE A 522 21.33 15.28 -16.81
C ILE A 522 20.55 15.94 -17.94
N SER A 523 20.62 17.27 -18.07
CA SER A 523 19.64 18.02 -18.89
C SER A 523 19.70 17.74 -20.38
N PHE A 524 20.88 17.68 -21.00
CA PHE A 524 20.96 17.39 -22.43
C PHE A 524 20.52 15.95 -22.78
N LEU A 525 20.57 15.02 -21.82
CA LEU A 525 20.11 13.64 -22.00
C LEU A 525 18.59 13.48 -21.88
N LYS A 526 17.87 14.45 -21.31
CA LYS A 526 16.40 14.42 -21.18
C LYS A 526 15.69 14.22 -22.54
N SER A 527 16.27 14.72 -23.64
CA SER A 527 15.74 14.52 -25.00
C SER A 527 15.84 13.08 -25.53
N PHE A 528 16.75 12.26 -24.98
CA PHE A 528 16.96 10.87 -25.36
C PHE A 528 16.08 9.89 -24.57
N LYS A 529 15.36 10.34 -23.54
CA LYS A 529 14.48 9.51 -22.68
C LYS A 529 13.51 8.62 -23.48
N LYS A 530 13.02 9.10 -24.63
CA LYS A 530 12.14 8.35 -25.56
C LYS A 530 12.79 7.11 -26.21
N PHE A 531 14.11 6.94 -26.11
CA PHE A 531 14.87 5.78 -26.58
C PHE A 531 15.23 4.80 -25.45
N VAL A 532 14.80 5.07 -24.21
CA VAL A 532 15.07 4.28 -23.01
C VAL A 532 13.78 3.56 -22.60
N PRO A 533 13.73 2.22 -22.58
CA PRO A 533 12.50 1.50 -22.24
C PRO A 533 12.26 1.53 -20.71
N ASN A 534 11.03 1.88 -20.31
CA ASN A 534 10.60 1.90 -18.91
C ASN A 534 10.55 0.50 -18.27
N HIS A 535 10.36 -0.54 -19.09
CA HIS A 535 10.27 -1.93 -18.70
C HIS A 535 11.32 -2.75 -19.48
N ILE A 536 11.93 -3.74 -18.84
CA ILE A 536 12.75 -4.75 -19.53
C ILE A 536 11.86 -5.99 -19.65
N LEU A 537 11.39 -6.25 -20.87
CA LEU A 537 10.45 -7.32 -21.16
C LEU A 537 11.16 -8.66 -21.33
N HIS A 538 10.46 -9.72 -20.96
CA HIS A 538 10.86 -11.13 -21.03
C HIS A 538 9.68 -11.98 -21.50
N GLU A 539 9.94 -13.25 -21.79
CA GLU A 539 9.00 -14.20 -22.43
C GLU A 539 7.64 -14.35 -21.71
N TYR A 540 7.60 -14.18 -20.38
CA TYR A 540 6.38 -14.27 -19.57
C TYR A 540 5.95 -12.93 -18.94
N SER A 541 6.29 -11.80 -19.56
CA SER A 541 5.92 -10.48 -19.00
C SER A 541 4.42 -10.26 -18.90
N VAL A 542 3.62 -10.87 -19.80
CA VAL A 542 2.15 -10.74 -19.78
C VAL A 542 1.58 -11.42 -18.53
N GLU A 543 1.99 -12.66 -18.27
CA GLU A 543 1.60 -13.49 -17.14
C GLU A 543 2.13 -12.90 -15.82
N MET A 544 3.38 -12.42 -15.80
CA MET A 544 3.94 -11.78 -14.62
C MET A 544 3.30 -10.43 -14.30
N HIS A 545 2.76 -9.72 -15.29
CA HIS A 545 1.97 -8.50 -15.07
C HIS A 545 0.51 -8.80 -14.67
N GLN A 546 0.06 -10.07 -14.61
CA GLN A 546 -1.23 -10.42 -14.03
C GLN A 546 -1.18 -10.40 -12.50
N LYS A 547 -2.31 -10.07 -11.89
CA LYS A 547 -2.48 -10.15 -10.43
C LYS A 547 -2.48 -11.63 -9.99
N SER A 548 -1.69 -11.93 -8.96
CA SER A 548 -1.55 -13.29 -8.42
C SER A 548 -2.68 -13.69 -7.48
N GLU A 549 -2.86 -15.00 -7.32
CA GLU A 549 -3.63 -15.56 -6.22
C GLU A 549 -2.72 -16.10 -5.11
N GLU A 550 -3.06 -15.69 -3.89
CA GLU A 550 -2.36 -15.94 -2.64
C GLU A 550 -3.41 -16.26 -1.56
N ARG A 551 -3.11 -17.17 -0.62
CA ARG A 551 -3.95 -17.45 0.56
C ARG A 551 -3.06 -17.70 1.78
N SER A 552 -3.41 -17.10 2.92
CA SER A 552 -2.92 -17.52 4.24
C SER A 552 -3.43 -18.93 4.56
N LEU A 553 -2.55 -19.79 5.09
CA LEU A 553 -2.87 -21.12 5.62
C LEU A 553 -3.11 -21.09 7.15
N GLY A 554 -3.04 -19.92 7.77
CA GLY A 554 -3.04 -19.78 9.23
C GLY A 554 -1.70 -20.18 9.86
N LEU A 555 -1.72 -20.32 11.20
CA LEU A 555 -0.56 -20.69 12.00
C LEU A 555 -0.50 -22.22 12.20
N ILE A 556 0.71 -22.68 12.49
CA ILE A 556 0.99 -23.99 13.06
C ILE A 556 1.67 -23.75 14.42
N PHE A 557 1.13 -24.35 15.48
CA PHE A 557 1.52 -24.09 16.87
C PHE A 557 2.75 -24.91 17.32
N GLU A 558 3.75 -24.96 16.45
CA GLU A 558 4.98 -25.75 16.60
C GLU A 558 6.20 -24.87 16.31
N ASN A 559 7.34 -25.23 16.91
CA ASN A 559 8.56 -24.43 16.87
C ASN A 559 9.58 -25.04 15.89
N GLU A 560 9.85 -24.39 14.75
CA GLU A 560 10.81 -24.89 13.74
C GLU A 560 12.24 -25.04 14.29
N ASN A 561 12.59 -24.29 15.35
CA ASN A 561 13.92 -24.36 15.96
C ASN A 561 14.17 -25.74 16.61
N SER A 562 13.11 -26.53 16.81
CA SER A 562 13.17 -27.93 17.24
C SER A 562 12.94 -28.88 16.07
N THR A 563 13.67 -29.99 16.04
CA THR A 563 13.57 -31.02 15.00
C THR A 563 12.16 -31.65 14.94
N ASP A 564 11.54 -31.85 16.10
CA ASP A 564 10.18 -32.38 16.24
C ASP A 564 9.13 -31.38 15.72
N GLY A 565 9.17 -30.13 16.17
CA GLY A 565 8.27 -29.07 15.69
C GLY A 565 8.40 -28.83 14.18
N MET A 566 9.63 -28.80 13.64
CA MET A 566 9.86 -28.71 12.19
C MET A 566 9.29 -29.92 11.42
N ALA A 567 9.38 -31.13 11.98
CA ALA A 567 8.78 -32.31 11.36
C ALA A 567 7.26 -32.19 11.30
N LYS A 568 6.61 -31.84 12.42
CA LYS A 568 5.15 -31.65 12.50
C LYS A 568 4.62 -30.49 11.65
N ILE A 569 5.39 -29.40 11.51
CA ILE A 569 5.10 -28.30 10.57
C ILE A 569 4.98 -28.86 9.16
N ILE A 570 5.95 -29.69 8.74
CA ILE A 570 5.96 -30.24 7.39
C ILE A 570 4.95 -31.38 7.21
N GLU A 571 4.64 -32.18 8.24
CA GLU A 571 3.50 -33.10 8.22
C GLU A 571 2.16 -32.38 8.05
N THR A 572 1.95 -31.29 8.79
CA THR A 572 0.74 -30.46 8.68
C THR A 572 0.61 -29.87 7.29
N LEU A 573 1.70 -29.37 6.71
CA LEU A 573 1.72 -28.83 5.35
C LEU A 573 1.66 -29.91 4.26
N HIS A 574 1.99 -31.17 4.55
CA HIS A 574 1.89 -32.29 3.59
C HIS A 574 0.45 -32.55 3.14
N GLY A 575 -0.55 -32.16 3.94
CA GLY A 575 -1.95 -32.11 3.52
C GLY A 575 -2.24 -31.21 2.31
N TYR A 576 -1.28 -30.36 1.92
CA TYR A 576 -1.33 -29.53 0.71
C TYR A 576 -0.44 -30.02 -0.45
N VAL A 577 0.16 -31.22 -0.35
CA VAL A 577 0.92 -31.85 -1.44
C VAL A 577 -0.04 -32.62 -2.36
N PRO A 578 -0.17 -32.29 -3.66
CA PRO A 578 -1.17 -32.92 -4.51
C PRO A 578 -0.85 -34.34 -4.94
N ASN A 579 -1.87 -35.20 -4.93
CA ASN A 579 -1.80 -36.56 -5.47
C ASN A 579 -1.32 -36.57 -6.94
N GLY A 580 -0.23 -37.29 -7.19
CA GLY A 580 0.42 -37.39 -8.51
C GLY A 580 1.29 -36.19 -8.91
N VAL A 581 1.63 -35.29 -7.98
CA VAL A 581 2.65 -34.24 -8.19
C VAL A 581 3.93 -34.64 -7.44
N GLY A 582 5.04 -34.75 -8.17
CA GLY A 582 6.29 -35.32 -7.63
C GLY A 582 6.86 -34.57 -6.42
N LYS A 583 6.93 -33.24 -6.48
CA LYS A 583 7.22 -32.36 -5.32
C LYS A 583 6.55 -30.98 -5.49
N VAL A 584 6.16 -30.37 -4.37
CA VAL A 584 5.77 -28.96 -4.25
C VAL A 584 6.98 -28.12 -3.86
N VAL A 585 7.10 -26.91 -4.40
CA VAL A 585 8.15 -25.96 -3.98
C VAL A 585 7.80 -25.39 -2.61
N PHE A 586 8.72 -25.50 -1.66
CA PHE A 586 8.61 -24.92 -0.33
C PHE A 586 9.68 -23.83 -0.14
N GLY A 587 9.24 -22.59 -0.01
CA GLY A 587 10.10 -21.44 0.23
C GLY A 587 10.24 -21.11 1.72
N GLY A 588 11.39 -20.56 2.10
CA GLY A 588 11.61 -19.96 3.42
C GLY A 588 12.92 -19.16 3.44
N ASP A 589 13.34 -18.74 4.63
CA ASP A 589 14.71 -18.28 4.85
C ASP A 589 15.71 -19.46 4.72
N GLN A 590 17.02 -19.18 4.81
CA GLN A 590 18.04 -20.22 4.70
C GLN A 590 18.00 -21.22 5.88
N LEU A 591 17.71 -20.78 7.10
CA LEU A 591 17.63 -21.64 8.29
C LEU A 591 16.40 -22.54 8.24
N THR A 592 15.22 -22.02 7.90
CA THR A 592 14.01 -22.82 7.64
C THR A 592 14.30 -23.89 6.59
N CYS A 593 14.99 -23.54 5.50
CA CYS A 593 15.33 -24.52 4.45
C CYS A 593 16.35 -25.57 4.90
N GLU A 594 17.34 -25.21 5.72
CA GLU A 594 18.29 -26.14 6.36
C GLU A 594 17.55 -27.12 7.29
N ARG A 595 16.60 -26.61 8.09
CA ARG A 595 15.77 -27.38 9.03
C ARG A 595 14.84 -28.36 8.32
N VAL A 596 14.13 -27.93 7.27
CA VAL A 596 13.29 -28.82 6.43
C VAL A 596 14.13 -29.93 5.80
N THR A 597 15.30 -29.59 5.24
CA THR A 597 16.20 -30.60 4.64
C THR A 597 16.74 -31.56 5.70
N GLY A 598 16.95 -31.08 6.94
CA GLY A 598 17.32 -31.90 8.10
C GLY A 598 16.26 -32.93 8.49
N VAL A 599 14.99 -32.53 8.65
CA VAL A 599 13.90 -33.47 9.01
C VAL A 599 13.59 -34.44 7.86
N GLN A 600 13.69 -34.00 6.60
CA GLN A 600 13.64 -34.90 5.44
C GLN A 600 14.77 -35.93 5.49
N ARG A 601 16.01 -35.52 5.80
CA ARG A 601 17.16 -36.44 5.93
C ARG A 601 16.96 -37.48 7.03
N LEU A 602 16.48 -37.06 8.21
CA LEU A 602 16.22 -37.97 9.34
C LEU A 602 15.13 -39.01 9.04
N ARG A 603 14.21 -38.71 8.12
CA ARG A 603 13.07 -39.58 7.79
C ARG A 603 13.22 -40.31 6.44
N GLN A 604 14.40 -40.31 5.81
CA GLN A 604 14.66 -40.93 4.51
C GLN A 604 14.25 -42.41 4.39
N THR A 605 14.20 -43.15 5.50
CA THR A 605 13.80 -44.57 5.56
C THR A 605 12.28 -44.80 5.55
N GLY A 606 11.46 -43.75 5.55
CA GLY A 606 10.00 -43.84 5.44
C GLY A 606 9.54 -44.49 4.14
N ARG A 607 8.46 -45.29 4.22
CA ARG A 607 7.88 -46.02 3.09
C ARG A 607 7.08 -45.08 2.18
N THR A 608 6.23 -44.25 2.77
CA THR A 608 5.41 -43.26 2.03
C THR A 608 6.11 -41.91 1.87
N GLN A 609 5.62 -41.09 0.93
CA GLN A 609 6.11 -39.73 0.68
C GLN A 609 5.87 -38.79 1.88
N VAL A 610 4.77 -39.03 2.61
CA VAL A 610 4.43 -38.31 3.84
C VAL A 610 5.35 -38.77 4.98
N GLU A 611 5.60 -40.07 5.13
CA GLU A 611 6.57 -40.58 6.12
C GLU A 611 7.96 -39.98 5.94
N ARG A 612 8.47 -39.83 4.71
CA ARG A 612 9.77 -39.21 4.42
C ARG A 612 9.78 -37.68 4.44
N LEU A 613 8.61 -37.04 4.53
CA LEU A 613 8.41 -35.60 4.31
C LEU A 613 8.89 -35.10 2.93
N ASP A 614 9.21 -36.00 1.98
CA ASP A 614 9.96 -35.68 0.76
C ASP A 614 9.10 -35.13 -0.39
N GLY A 615 7.80 -34.95 -0.18
CA GLY A 615 6.88 -34.24 -1.08
C GLY A 615 7.15 -32.74 -1.24
N PHE A 616 8.03 -32.16 -0.41
CA PHE A 616 8.48 -30.77 -0.55
C PHE A 616 9.91 -30.66 -1.08
N LEU A 617 10.17 -29.57 -1.81
CA LEU A 617 11.49 -29.12 -2.25
C LEU A 617 11.85 -27.80 -1.53
N PRO A 618 12.69 -27.83 -0.49
CA PRO A 618 13.07 -26.63 0.27
C PRO A 618 14.08 -25.75 -0.47
N THR A 619 13.73 -24.48 -0.69
CA THR A 619 14.57 -23.48 -1.39
C THR A 619 14.59 -22.14 -0.65
N ALA A 620 15.78 -21.56 -0.47
CA ALA A 620 15.89 -20.21 0.06
C ALA A 620 15.22 -19.18 -0.88
N GLU A 621 14.39 -18.32 -0.33
CA GLU A 621 13.64 -17.31 -1.07
C GLU A 621 14.44 -16.01 -1.31
N SER A 622 13.83 -15.10 -2.08
CA SER A 622 14.52 -14.04 -2.82
C SER A 622 14.80 -12.78 -2.00
N TRP A 623 13.91 -12.37 -1.10
CA TRP A 623 14.11 -11.15 -0.31
C TRP A 623 15.22 -11.31 0.74
N HIS A 624 15.30 -12.46 1.39
CA HIS A 624 16.41 -12.76 2.30
C HIS A 624 17.77 -12.83 1.59
N ALA A 625 17.83 -13.30 0.35
CA ALA A 625 19.05 -13.23 -0.46
C ALA A 625 19.48 -11.78 -0.74
N LYS A 626 18.51 -10.89 -1.05
CA LYS A 626 18.76 -9.45 -1.20
C LYS A 626 19.20 -8.80 0.11
N MET A 627 18.61 -9.17 1.25
CA MET A 627 19.04 -8.70 2.57
C MET A 627 20.50 -9.12 2.83
N CYS A 628 20.85 -10.37 2.56
CA CYS A 628 22.23 -10.85 2.65
C CYS A 628 23.18 -10.04 1.76
N LEU A 629 22.81 -9.73 0.51
CA LEU A 629 23.64 -8.85 -0.35
C LEU A 629 23.80 -7.45 0.26
N MET A 630 22.74 -6.84 0.75
CA MET A 630 22.80 -5.54 1.41
C MET A 630 23.71 -5.59 2.67
N MET A 631 23.68 -6.67 3.45
CA MET A 631 24.60 -6.89 4.56
C MET A 631 26.06 -7.05 4.10
N VAL A 632 26.31 -7.64 2.93
CA VAL A 632 27.65 -7.68 2.32
C VAL A 632 28.11 -6.28 1.92
N ILE A 633 27.24 -5.51 1.25
CA ILE A 633 27.52 -4.14 0.81
C ILE A 633 27.91 -3.27 2.00
N PHE A 634 27.18 -3.34 3.11
CA PHE A 634 27.53 -2.63 4.32
C PHE A 634 28.82 -3.18 4.98
N LYS A 635 29.03 -4.50 5.08
CA LYS A 635 30.31 -5.06 5.59
C LYS A 635 31.53 -4.60 4.77
N PHE A 636 31.34 -4.23 3.50
CA PHE A 636 32.40 -3.80 2.57
C PHE A 636 32.58 -2.27 2.48
N LEU A 637 31.51 -1.48 2.64
CA LEU A 637 31.49 -0.04 2.38
C LEU A 637 31.10 0.84 3.57
N TRP A 638 30.68 0.26 4.71
CA TRP A 638 30.26 0.99 5.90
C TRP A 638 31.32 0.98 6.99
N ASN A 639 31.70 2.17 7.47
CA ASN A 639 32.58 2.34 8.62
C ASN A 639 32.28 3.71 9.26
N ASP A 640 31.81 3.75 10.50
CA ASP A 640 31.40 5.00 11.17
C ASP A 640 32.54 6.02 11.29
N LYS A 641 33.79 5.57 11.27
CA LYS A 641 34.99 6.43 11.27
C LYS A 641 35.16 7.22 9.96
N SER A 642 34.54 6.76 8.86
CA SER A 642 34.58 7.42 7.55
C SER A 642 33.72 8.68 7.44
N ALA A 643 33.14 9.18 8.55
CA ALA A 643 32.36 10.43 8.60
C ALA A 643 33.03 11.66 7.97
N LYS A 644 34.38 11.70 7.94
CA LYS A 644 35.18 12.76 7.30
C LYS A 644 35.75 12.38 5.93
N ASP A 645 35.64 11.11 5.53
CA ASP A 645 36.12 10.61 4.24
C ASP A 645 35.06 10.91 3.17
N MET A 646 35.20 12.04 2.47
CA MET A 646 34.24 12.51 1.47
C MET A 646 34.02 11.48 0.36
N GLY A 647 32.75 11.20 0.01
CA GLY A 647 32.36 10.19 -0.98
C GLY A 647 32.12 8.78 -0.42
N THR A 648 32.48 8.50 0.84
CA THR A 648 32.15 7.22 1.49
C THR A 648 30.66 7.11 1.83
N LEU A 649 30.17 5.88 1.98
CA LEU A 649 28.74 5.59 2.19
C LEU A 649 28.23 6.19 3.51
N TYR A 650 29.05 6.15 4.57
CA TYR A 650 28.73 6.76 5.85
C TYR A 650 28.76 8.30 5.77
N GLN A 651 29.75 8.89 5.09
CA GLN A 651 29.83 10.34 4.91
C GLN A 651 28.61 10.86 4.14
N LEU A 652 28.21 10.22 3.03
CA LEU A 652 27.05 10.63 2.24
C LEU A 652 25.73 10.46 2.99
N ARG A 653 25.61 9.42 3.85
CA ARG A 653 24.50 9.25 4.80
C ARG A 653 24.44 10.40 5.81
N CYS A 654 25.58 10.87 6.30
CA CYS A 654 25.65 11.97 7.26
C CYS A 654 25.38 13.34 6.58
N ALA A 655 25.94 13.58 5.39
CA ALA A 655 25.69 14.79 4.59
C ALA A 655 24.20 14.96 4.25
N THR A 656 23.49 13.85 4.00
CA THR A 656 22.03 13.84 3.76
C THR A 656 21.18 13.63 5.02
N SER A 657 21.79 13.67 6.22
CA SER A 657 21.11 13.56 7.52
C SER A 657 20.21 12.31 7.67
N ARG A 658 20.52 11.21 7.00
CA ARG A 658 19.74 9.96 7.02
C ARG A 658 20.02 9.14 8.27
N THR A 659 19.64 9.67 9.43
CA THR A 659 19.90 9.11 10.77
C THR A 659 19.36 7.69 10.96
N ASN A 660 18.23 7.37 10.32
CA ASN A 660 17.55 6.06 10.38
C ASN A 660 18.27 4.93 9.61
N VAL A 661 19.49 5.19 9.14
CA VAL A 661 20.44 4.16 8.71
C VAL A 661 21.58 4.16 9.73
N THR A 662 21.67 3.12 10.56
CA THR A 662 22.72 2.87 11.56
C THR A 662 23.76 1.87 11.09
N GLY A 663 23.43 1.08 10.06
CA GLY A 663 24.25 -0.02 9.56
C GLY A 663 23.64 -1.39 9.82
N ASP A 664 22.63 -1.50 10.69
CA ASP A 664 21.87 -2.74 10.88
C ASP A 664 20.84 -2.95 9.76
N VAL A 665 21.35 -3.41 8.62
CA VAL A 665 20.58 -3.76 7.43
C VAL A 665 19.45 -4.77 7.72
N LYS A 666 19.56 -5.65 8.74
CA LYS A 666 18.52 -6.65 8.99
C LYS A 666 17.23 -5.98 9.45
N HIS A 667 17.34 -5.05 10.39
CA HIS A 667 16.17 -4.37 10.98
C HIS A 667 15.78 -3.09 10.21
N GLU A 668 16.74 -2.45 9.53
CA GLU A 668 16.55 -1.18 8.79
C GLU A 668 16.53 -1.34 7.26
N MET A 669 16.26 -2.54 6.75
CA MET A 669 16.41 -2.93 5.34
C MET A 669 15.86 -1.90 4.33
N ASN A 670 14.70 -1.28 4.60
CA ASN A 670 14.12 -0.25 3.72
C ASN A 670 14.96 1.04 3.68
N TRP A 671 15.39 1.58 4.83
CA TRP A 671 16.20 2.80 4.90
C TRP A 671 17.58 2.57 4.28
N SER A 672 18.20 1.42 4.58
CA SER A 672 19.50 1.02 4.02
C SER A 672 19.44 0.84 2.50
N ARG A 673 18.35 0.27 1.98
CA ARG A 673 18.08 0.13 0.53
C ARG A 673 17.87 1.49 -0.14
N ASP A 674 17.10 2.39 0.48
CA ASP A 674 16.82 3.72 -0.07
C ASP A 674 18.10 4.58 -0.10
N LEU A 675 18.97 4.50 0.91
CA LEU A 675 20.31 5.11 0.87
C LEU A 675 21.15 4.56 -0.29
N ILE A 676 21.32 3.24 -0.41
CA ILE A 676 22.16 2.65 -1.45
C ILE A 676 21.67 3.02 -2.85
N VAL A 677 20.37 2.97 -3.12
CA VAL A 677 19.82 3.34 -4.43
C VAL A 677 20.09 4.80 -4.76
N ASP A 678 19.94 5.70 -3.79
CA ASP A 678 20.12 7.14 -4.02
C ASP A 678 21.60 7.52 -4.18
N VAL A 679 22.51 6.92 -3.39
CA VAL A 679 23.96 7.08 -3.55
C VAL A 679 24.46 6.48 -4.88
N THR A 680 23.89 5.35 -5.32
CA THR A 680 24.20 4.76 -6.63
C THR A 680 23.81 5.71 -7.76
N ASP A 681 22.63 6.34 -7.66
CA ASP A 681 22.19 7.31 -8.66
C ASP A 681 23.12 8.54 -8.74
N ALA A 682 23.63 9.01 -7.61
CA ALA A 682 24.64 10.07 -7.59
C ALA A 682 25.94 9.61 -8.28
N HIS A 683 26.44 8.40 -7.99
CA HIS A 683 27.62 7.84 -8.66
C HIS A 683 27.39 7.66 -10.18
N CYS A 684 26.20 7.23 -10.61
CA CYS A 684 25.83 7.19 -12.03
C CYS A 684 25.96 8.57 -12.69
N ILE A 685 25.49 9.63 -12.02
CA ILE A 685 25.57 11.00 -12.52
C ILE A 685 27.05 11.43 -12.66
N ILE A 686 27.89 11.23 -11.64
CA ILE A 686 29.31 11.63 -11.72
C ILE A 686 30.07 10.86 -12.81
N ALA A 687 29.87 9.55 -12.91
CA ALA A 687 30.48 8.72 -13.95
C ALA A 687 30.14 9.23 -15.37
N ALA A 688 28.89 9.66 -15.58
CA ALA A 688 28.47 10.29 -16.83
C ALA A 688 29.03 11.71 -17.00
N MET A 689 29.08 12.53 -15.94
CA MET A 689 29.69 13.87 -15.98
C MET A 689 31.16 13.80 -16.38
N LYS A 690 31.94 12.86 -15.81
CA LYS A 690 33.34 12.63 -16.18
C LYS A 690 33.48 12.19 -17.65
N TYR A 691 32.64 11.27 -18.10
CA TYR A 691 32.63 10.76 -19.48
C TYR A 691 32.29 11.84 -20.53
N PHE A 692 31.36 12.76 -20.21
CA PHE A 692 30.93 13.84 -21.10
C PHE A 692 31.68 15.17 -20.89
N GLY A 693 32.56 15.27 -19.89
CA GLY A 693 33.33 16.49 -19.59
C GLY A 693 32.49 17.63 -18.99
N LEU A 694 31.46 17.29 -18.20
CA LEU A 694 30.58 18.24 -17.51
C LEU A 694 31.19 18.69 -16.17
N GLN A 695 30.73 19.82 -15.65
CA GLN A 695 30.97 20.31 -14.28
C GLN A 695 29.65 20.46 -13.49
N SER A 696 28.53 20.67 -14.19
CA SER A 696 27.16 20.61 -13.68
C SER A 696 26.31 19.58 -14.48
N PRO A 697 25.30 18.91 -13.88
CA PRO A 697 24.32 18.10 -14.63
C PRO A 697 23.52 18.88 -15.70
N ASP A 698 23.51 20.21 -15.63
CA ASP A 698 22.88 21.09 -16.61
C ASP A 698 23.80 21.55 -17.76
N ASP A 699 25.08 21.20 -17.72
CA ASP A 699 26.07 21.59 -18.73
C ASP A 699 25.84 20.95 -20.12
N VAL A 700 26.43 21.59 -21.14
CA VAL A 700 26.62 21.04 -22.48
C VAL A 700 27.86 20.11 -22.47
N PRO A 701 27.81 18.91 -23.09
CA PRO A 701 28.95 17.99 -23.16
C PRO A 701 30.14 18.61 -23.90
N LYS A 702 31.34 18.40 -23.36
CA LYS A 702 32.64 18.82 -23.91
C LYS A 702 33.43 17.63 -24.50
N LYS A 703 33.14 16.41 -24.03
CA LYS A 703 33.69 15.13 -24.53
C LYS A 703 32.54 14.24 -25.00
N ASN A 704 32.84 13.27 -25.87
CA ASN A 704 31.88 12.25 -26.34
C ASN A 704 30.54 12.84 -26.83
N LEU A 705 30.62 13.80 -27.76
CA LEU A 705 29.50 14.65 -28.17
C LEU A 705 28.30 13.87 -28.75
N PRO A 706 27.05 14.36 -28.54
CA PRO A 706 25.86 13.78 -29.15
C PRO A 706 25.80 14.02 -30.66
N PRO A 707 25.15 13.12 -31.43
CA PRO A 707 24.96 13.31 -32.86
C PRO A 707 24.04 14.50 -33.15
N SER A 708 24.16 15.07 -34.35
CA SER A 708 23.46 16.29 -34.76
C SER A 708 21.94 16.24 -34.55
N GLN A 709 21.32 17.42 -34.42
CA GLN A 709 19.86 17.51 -34.35
C GLN A 709 19.17 16.96 -35.62
N SER A 710 19.85 16.98 -36.78
CA SER A 710 19.39 16.35 -38.02
C SER A 710 19.53 14.82 -38.09
N ALA A 711 20.37 14.19 -37.23
CA ALA A 711 20.59 12.75 -37.28
C ALA A 711 19.31 11.94 -37.04
N ASN A 712 19.17 10.78 -37.70
CA ASN A 712 17.96 9.97 -37.60
C ASN A 712 17.77 9.32 -36.21
N ALA A 713 16.56 8.82 -35.95
CA ALA A 713 16.18 8.23 -34.66
C ALA A 713 17.03 7.01 -34.26
N LYS A 714 17.46 6.19 -35.24
CA LYS A 714 18.31 5.02 -35.01
C LYS A 714 19.69 5.45 -34.53
N VAL A 715 20.37 6.35 -35.25
CA VAL A 715 21.70 6.88 -34.85
C VAL A 715 21.68 7.49 -33.46
N LYS A 716 20.61 8.23 -33.10
CA LYS A 716 20.44 8.80 -31.76
C LYS A 716 20.23 7.74 -30.66
N LYS A 717 19.47 6.68 -30.93
CA LYS A 717 19.33 5.52 -30.03
C LYS A 717 20.68 4.78 -29.87
N ASP A 718 21.31 4.45 -30.99
CA ASP A 718 22.54 3.64 -31.02
C ASP A 718 23.72 4.40 -30.41
N TRP A 719 23.75 5.74 -30.48
CA TRP A 719 24.71 6.57 -29.76
C TRP A 719 24.47 6.57 -28.24
N VAL A 720 23.23 6.81 -27.76
CA VAL A 720 22.98 6.97 -26.32
C VAL A 720 23.18 5.64 -25.56
N HIS A 721 22.80 4.52 -26.17
CA HIS A 721 23.06 3.18 -25.62
C HIS A 721 24.56 2.81 -25.65
N ARG A 722 25.31 3.16 -26.70
CA ARG A 722 26.78 2.97 -26.71
C ARG A 722 27.50 3.82 -25.66
N SER A 723 27.09 5.07 -25.48
CA SER A 723 27.68 5.95 -24.45
C SER A 723 27.46 5.41 -23.04
N ALA A 724 26.25 4.91 -22.74
CA ALA A 724 25.97 4.26 -21.47
C ALA A 724 26.76 2.95 -21.28
N MET A 725 26.96 2.17 -22.36
CA MET A 725 27.80 0.96 -22.31
C MET A 725 29.28 1.28 -22.02
N ALA A 726 29.84 2.35 -22.61
CA ALA A 726 31.23 2.77 -22.36
C ALA A 726 31.43 3.29 -20.93
N ILE A 727 30.46 4.02 -20.36
CA ILE A 727 30.48 4.41 -18.94
C ILE A 727 30.52 3.17 -18.03
N LEU A 728 29.80 2.11 -18.38
CA LEU A 728 29.79 0.86 -17.62
C LEU A 728 31.11 0.09 -17.76
N ASP A 729 31.76 0.10 -18.92
CA ASP A 729 33.08 -0.53 -19.10
C ASP A 729 34.13 0.11 -18.18
N ASN A 730 34.21 1.43 -18.17
CA ASN A 730 35.20 2.19 -17.38
C ASN A 730 35.09 1.95 -15.87
N TYR A 731 33.88 1.80 -15.34
CA TYR A 731 33.63 1.89 -13.89
C TYR A 731 32.90 0.68 -13.25
N VAL A 732 32.31 -0.23 -14.03
CA VAL A 732 31.43 -1.31 -13.51
C VAL A 732 31.78 -2.71 -14.01
N MET A 733 32.01 -2.89 -15.33
CA MET A 733 32.11 -4.23 -15.93
C MET A 733 33.47 -4.91 -15.70
N ALA A 734 34.50 -4.13 -15.32
CA ALA A 734 35.91 -4.54 -15.26
C ALA A 734 36.18 -5.87 -14.55
N ASP A 735 35.41 -6.21 -13.51
CA ASP A 735 35.67 -7.39 -12.66
C ASP A 735 34.63 -8.51 -12.81
N ILE A 736 33.58 -8.31 -13.61
CA ILE A 736 32.47 -9.28 -13.74
C ILE A 736 32.87 -10.48 -14.60
N GLY A 737 33.61 -10.26 -15.69
CA GLY A 737 34.01 -11.32 -16.62
C GLY A 737 35.23 -12.14 -16.17
N LYS A 738 36.18 -11.52 -15.46
CA LYS A 738 37.51 -12.09 -15.14
C LYS A 738 37.44 -13.50 -14.54
N ILE A 739 36.54 -13.71 -13.58
CA ILE A 739 36.42 -14.99 -12.85
C ILE A 739 35.92 -16.13 -13.76
N HIS A 740 35.07 -15.87 -14.76
CA HIS A 740 34.70 -16.90 -15.73
C HIS A 740 35.94 -17.38 -16.48
N SER A 741 36.67 -16.46 -17.11
CA SER A 741 37.86 -16.77 -17.89
C SER A 741 38.95 -17.48 -17.07
N SER A 742 39.17 -17.10 -15.81
CA SER A 742 40.13 -17.80 -14.93
C SER A 742 39.69 -19.22 -14.56
N VAL A 743 38.40 -19.45 -14.30
CA VAL A 743 37.86 -20.80 -13.99
C VAL A 743 37.81 -21.67 -15.25
N GLU A 744 37.48 -21.09 -16.40
CA GLU A 744 37.48 -21.73 -17.71
C GLU A 744 38.88 -22.17 -18.13
N ALA A 745 39.88 -21.29 -18.05
CA ALA A 745 41.28 -21.63 -18.25
C ALA A 745 41.73 -22.76 -17.30
N SER A 746 41.37 -22.69 -16.01
CA SER A 746 41.66 -23.73 -15.02
C SER A 746 41.02 -25.10 -15.36
N CYS A 747 39.85 -25.10 -16.02
CA CYS A 747 39.19 -26.32 -16.48
C CYS A 747 39.89 -26.91 -17.72
N ASN A 748 40.29 -26.04 -18.67
CA ASN A 748 40.94 -26.44 -19.91
C ASN A 748 42.36 -26.98 -19.64
N GLU A 749 43.13 -26.32 -18.77
CA GLU A 749 44.47 -26.76 -18.37
C GLU A 749 44.44 -28.14 -17.69
N GLN A 750 43.51 -28.35 -16.74
CA GLN A 750 43.34 -29.66 -16.10
C GLN A 750 42.88 -30.75 -17.07
N THR A 751 42.21 -30.39 -18.17
CA THR A 751 41.85 -31.34 -19.23
C THR A 751 43.08 -31.71 -20.06
N CYS A 752 43.91 -30.72 -20.44
CA CYS A 752 45.14 -30.92 -21.19
C CYS A 752 46.19 -31.76 -20.44
N ARG A 753 46.42 -31.46 -19.14
CA ARG A 753 47.28 -32.29 -18.27
C ARG A 753 46.78 -33.75 -18.21
N ARG A 754 45.46 -33.97 -18.28
CA ARG A 754 44.85 -35.32 -18.26
C ARG A 754 45.07 -36.09 -19.56
N THR A 755 44.94 -35.46 -20.74
CA THR A 755 45.26 -36.11 -22.02
C THR A 755 46.75 -36.43 -22.13
N GLN A 756 47.64 -35.51 -21.74
CA GLN A 756 49.09 -35.75 -21.69
C GLN A 756 49.44 -36.97 -20.80
N SER A 757 48.87 -37.04 -19.59
CA SER A 757 49.06 -38.19 -18.68
C SER A 757 48.52 -39.53 -19.22
N ARG A 758 47.61 -39.49 -20.21
CA ARG A 758 47.03 -40.67 -20.85
C ARG A 758 47.81 -41.10 -22.09
N GLN A 759 48.39 -40.15 -22.84
CA GLN A 759 49.30 -40.45 -23.95
C GLN A 759 50.59 -41.12 -23.46
N GLN A 760 51.09 -40.76 -22.27
CA GLN A 760 52.24 -41.45 -21.64
C GLN A 760 51.93 -42.88 -21.12
N ARG A 761 50.72 -43.41 -21.33
CA ARG A 761 50.34 -44.80 -20.96
C ARG A 761 49.66 -45.57 -22.11
N GLY A 762 49.92 -45.18 -23.36
CA GLY A 762 49.19 -45.73 -24.52
C GLY A 762 49.97 -45.76 -25.84
N ASN A 763 51.20 -46.28 -25.85
CA ASN A 763 51.86 -46.64 -27.11
C ASN A 763 51.39 -48.04 -27.55
N GLY A 764 50.48 -48.09 -28.52
CA GLY A 764 50.00 -49.35 -29.10
C GLY A 764 48.99 -49.16 -30.25
N ALA A 765 49.45 -49.46 -31.47
CA ALA A 765 48.69 -49.67 -32.72
C ALA A 765 47.84 -48.52 -33.32
N SER A 766 48.36 -48.01 -34.45
CA SER A 766 47.73 -47.72 -35.75
C SER A 766 46.29 -47.18 -35.91
N ALA A 767 46.23 -46.20 -36.83
CA ALA A 767 45.10 -45.55 -37.49
C ALA A 767 43.92 -46.41 -37.99
N ASP A 768 42.73 -45.78 -38.08
CA ASP A 768 42.03 -45.55 -39.37
C ASP A 768 40.83 -44.59 -39.21
N GLY A 769 40.21 -44.15 -40.32
CA GLY A 769 38.78 -43.77 -40.33
C GLY A 769 38.40 -42.29 -40.39
N ALA A 770 37.94 -41.85 -41.56
CA ALA A 770 37.56 -40.49 -41.93
C ALA A 770 36.32 -39.86 -41.23
N SER A 771 36.42 -38.54 -40.99
CA SER A 771 35.41 -37.47 -41.17
C SER A 771 33.89 -37.67 -40.94
N ALA A 772 33.32 -36.77 -40.13
CA ALA A 772 32.09 -36.02 -40.46
C ALA A 772 32.04 -34.70 -39.66
N GLY A 773 31.51 -33.62 -40.25
CA GLY A 773 31.50 -32.28 -39.62
C GLY A 773 30.13 -31.60 -39.63
N VAL A 774 29.94 -30.61 -38.75
CA VAL A 774 28.77 -29.72 -38.74
C VAL A 774 29.26 -28.28 -38.59
N GLN A 775 29.03 -27.44 -39.60
CA GLN A 775 29.31 -26.01 -39.56
C GLN A 775 28.15 -25.28 -38.87
N SER A 776 28.45 -24.39 -37.92
CA SER A 776 27.48 -23.42 -37.38
C SER A 776 27.68 -22.05 -38.03
N ASN A 777 27.16 -21.88 -39.25
CA ASN A 777 27.11 -20.58 -39.90
C ASN A 777 26.16 -19.64 -39.14
N SER A 778 26.71 -18.64 -38.45
CA SER A 778 25.95 -17.51 -37.89
C SER A 778 26.50 -16.19 -38.42
N SER A 779 26.02 -15.81 -39.60
CA SER A 779 26.49 -14.64 -40.35
C SER A 779 25.60 -13.41 -40.13
N PHE A 780 25.79 -12.69 -39.02
CA PHE A 780 25.19 -11.35 -38.84
C PHE A 780 26.08 -10.39 -38.03
N LEU A 781 26.00 -9.10 -38.35
CA LEU A 781 26.71 -7.95 -37.74
C LEU A 781 28.24 -7.80 -38.04
N PRO A 782 28.65 -7.47 -39.28
CA PRO A 782 30.06 -7.31 -39.69
C PRO A 782 30.88 -6.16 -39.08
N TRP A 783 30.37 -5.41 -38.09
CA TRP A 783 31.05 -4.23 -37.52
C TRP A 783 31.73 -4.48 -36.16
N LEU A 784 31.43 -5.60 -35.49
CA LEU A 784 32.01 -5.92 -34.17
C LEU A 784 33.48 -6.37 -34.23
N SER A 785 33.97 -6.76 -35.41
CA SER A 785 35.36 -7.21 -35.63
C SER A 785 36.43 -6.11 -35.49
N SER A 786 36.01 -4.83 -35.46
CA SER A 786 36.90 -3.67 -35.62
C SER A 786 37.53 -3.14 -34.33
N VAL A 787 37.33 -3.79 -33.18
CA VAL A 787 37.74 -3.28 -31.84
C VAL A 787 38.73 -4.23 -31.13
N ALA A 788 39.31 -5.18 -31.87
CA ALA A 788 40.28 -6.16 -31.37
C ALA A 788 41.74 -5.84 -31.77
N GLN A 789 42.02 -4.65 -32.29
CA GLN A 789 43.37 -4.23 -32.69
C GLN A 789 43.69 -2.82 -32.19
N THR A 790 44.46 -2.74 -31.12
CA THR A 790 45.35 -1.59 -30.84
C THR A 790 46.47 -2.08 -29.92
N SER A 791 47.72 -1.98 -30.39
CA SER A 791 48.96 -2.30 -29.65
C SER A 791 48.98 -3.64 -28.88
N GLU A 792 49.22 -4.74 -29.61
CA GLU A 792 50.24 -5.67 -29.10
C GLU A 792 51.59 -4.96 -29.16
N ALA A 793 52.30 -4.90 -28.04
CA ALA A 793 53.70 -4.46 -28.00
C ALA A 793 54.56 -5.70 -27.73
N SER A 794 55.63 -5.86 -28.52
CA SER A 794 56.43 -7.09 -28.55
C SER A 794 57.11 -7.39 -27.22
N ALA A 795 57.01 -8.64 -26.76
CA ALA A 795 57.86 -9.16 -25.71
C ALA A 795 59.30 -9.31 -26.23
N SER A 796 60.21 -8.46 -25.76
CA SER A 796 61.66 -8.58 -25.96
C SER A 796 62.35 -8.60 -24.61
N THR A 797 63.13 -9.65 -24.34
CA THR A 797 63.82 -9.88 -23.07
C THR A 797 65.06 -9.00 -22.94
N SER A 798 65.09 -8.12 -21.94
CA SER A 798 66.30 -7.43 -21.47
C SER A 798 66.11 -7.00 -20.02
N ASP A 799 66.95 -7.48 -19.11
CA ASP A 799 66.93 -7.09 -17.70
C ASP A 799 67.39 -5.63 -17.53
N VAL A 800 66.46 -4.71 -17.23
CA VAL A 800 66.77 -3.32 -16.86
C VAL A 800 65.82 -2.83 -15.76
N ASP A 801 66.44 -2.54 -14.61
CA ASP A 801 66.07 -1.69 -13.46
C ASP A 801 64.58 -1.39 -13.12
N ASP A 802 64.23 -1.65 -11.86
CA ASP A 802 62.87 -1.51 -11.31
C ASP A 802 62.69 -0.17 -10.56
N THR A 803 62.17 0.86 -11.24
CA THR A 803 61.76 2.12 -10.59
C THR A 803 60.57 2.83 -11.28
N SER A 804 59.34 2.35 -11.08
CA SER A 804 58.14 3.23 -11.10
C SER A 804 56.86 2.56 -10.57
N GLU A 805 56.80 2.24 -9.27
CA GLU A 805 55.56 1.83 -8.61
C GLU A 805 54.50 2.94 -8.62
N GLY A 806 53.57 2.88 -9.57
CA GLY A 806 52.39 3.74 -9.62
C GLY A 806 51.39 3.39 -8.51
N THR A 807 51.49 4.05 -7.35
CA THR A 807 50.67 3.80 -6.17
C THR A 807 49.16 3.80 -6.46
N GLU A 808 48.45 2.75 -6.07
CA GLU A 808 47.02 2.55 -6.35
C GLU A 808 46.11 3.67 -5.78
N ASP A 809 44.99 3.97 -6.48
CA ASP A 809 43.96 4.91 -6.02
C ASP A 809 42.81 4.17 -5.34
N PHE A 810 42.88 4.11 -4.02
CA PHE A 810 41.87 3.44 -3.18
C PHE A 810 40.54 4.21 -3.10
N VAL A 811 40.52 5.51 -3.43
CA VAL A 811 39.28 6.31 -3.52
C VAL A 811 38.52 5.96 -4.81
N HIS A 812 39.23 5.88 -5.93
CA HIS A 812 38.68 5.44 -7.22
C HIS A 812 38.14 4.00 -7.14
N ASN A 813 38.89 3.10 -6.50
CA ASN A 813 38.46 1.73 -6.26
C ASN A 813 37.20 1.63 -5.39
N TYR A 814 37.09 2.49 -4.36
CA TYR A 814 35.92 2.57 -3.50
C TYR A 814 34.68 3.05 -4.29
N ALA A 815 34.81 4.08 -5.12
CA ALA A 815 33.70 4.59 -5.95
C ALA A 815 33.25 3.58 -7.02
N CYS A 816 34.19 2.86 -7.64
CA CYS A 816 33.89 1.75 -8.55
C CYS A 816 33.21 0.58 -7.82
N SER A 817 33.68 0.20 -6.63
CA SER A 817 33.05 -0.82 -5.78
C SER A 817 31.60 -0.49 -5.49
N LEU A 818 31.32 0.75 -5.08
CA LEU A 818 29.98 1.21 -4.75
C LEU A 818 29.08 1.20 -5.99
N LEU A 819 29.54 1.76 -7.11
CA LEU A 819 28.74 1.79 -8.35
C LEU A 819 28.45 0.38 -8.89
N PHE A 820 29.41 -0.55 -8.84
CA PHE A 820 29.20 -1.95 -9.21
C PHE A 820 28.13 -2.63 -8.34
N LEU A 821 28.29 -2.57 -7.02
CA LEU A 821 27.35 -3.20 -6.08
C LEU A 821 25.96 -2.55 -6.11
N GLY A 822 25.91 -1.23 -6.26
CA GLY A 822 24.69 -0.46 -6.44
C GLY A 822 23.94 -0.83 -7.72
N MET A 823 24.65 -0.95 -8.85
CA MET A 823 24.05 -1.38 -10.12
C MET A 823 23.52 -2.82 -10.04
N LEU A 824 24.19 -3.72 -9.31
CA LEU A 824 23.69 -5.07 -9.06
C LEU A 824 22.37 -5.06 -8.25
N VAL A 825 22.28 -4.23 -7.21
CA VAL A 825 21.02 -4.04 -6.44
C VAL A 825 19.92 -3.48 -7.33
N LYS A 826 20.21 -2.45 -8.14
CA LYS A 826 19.23 -1.85 -9.07
C LYS A 826 18.76 -2.85 -10.12
N TYR A 827 19.64 -3.69 -10.64
CA TYR A 827 19.32 -4.76 -11.60
C TYR A 827 18.43 -5.82 -10.99
N TYR A 828 18.76 -6.30 -9.79
CA TYR A 828 17.95 -7.28 -9.09
C TYR A 828 16.56 -6.74 -8.78
N GLU A 829 16.45 -5.53 -8.24
CA GLU A 829 15.15 -4.93 -7.94
C GLU A 829 14.33 -4.59 -9.19
N ASP A 830 14.93 -4.48 -10.37
CA ASP A 830 14.18 -4.34 -11.62
C ASP A 830 13.67 -5.70 -12.10
N ALA A 831 14.52 -6.74 -12.05
CA ALA A 831 14.13 -8.12 -12.33
C ALA A 831 12.96 -8.58 -11.43
N ILE A 832 13.03 -8.31 -10.11
CA ILE A 832 11.94 -8.61 -9.18
C ILE A 832 10.62 -7.92 -9.57
N LYS A 833 10.63 -6.66 -10.03
CA LYS A 833 9.39 -5.91 -10.38
C LYS A 833 8.72 -6.44 -11.65
N GLU A 834 9.51 -6.82 -12.65
CA GLU A 834 9.02 -7.38 -13.91
C GLU A 834 8.65 -8.87 -13.78
N GLY A 835 9.07 -9.56 -12.71
CA GLY A 835 8.91 -11.00 -12.54
C GLY A 835 9.90 -11.82 -13.37
N ASP A 836 11.08 -11.27 -13.63
CA ASP A 836 12.05 -11.81 -14.59
C ASP A 836 13.01 -12.81 -13.95
N ALA A 837 12.67 -14.09 -14.06
CA ALA A 837 13.47 -15.18 -13.51
C ALA A 837 14.79 -15.42 -14.26
N ASN A 838 14.92 -14.95 -15.51
CA ASN A 838 16.16 -15.06 -16.29
C ASN A 838 17.21 -14.05 -15.81
N ARG A 839 16.79 -12.85 -15.43
CA ARG A 839 17.65 -11.86 -14.76
C ARG A 839 17.90 -12.19 -13.29
N GLU A 840 16.94 -12.80 -12.58
CA GLU A 840 17.22 -13.37 -11.26
C GLU A 840 18.25 -14.51 -11.30
N GLU A 841 18.22 -15.42 -12.28
CA GLU A 841 19.24 -16.47 -12.43
C GLU A 841 20.66 -15.87 -12.62
N LYS A 842 20.80 -14.85 -13.48
CA LYS A 842 22.05 -14.11 -13.66
C LYS A 842 22.50 -13.41 -12.37
N PHE A 843 21.58 -12.86 -11.58
CA PHE A 843 21.89 -12.33 -10.25
C PHE A 843 22.44 -13.42 -9.32
N TRP A 844 21.81 -14.60 -9.24
CA TRP A 844 22.27 -15.69 -8.37
C TRP A 844 23.68 -16.16 -8.72
N LYS A 845 24.06 -16.16 -10.00
CA LYS A 845 25.45 -16.43 -10.46
C LYS A 845 26.46 -15.43 -9.87
N ILE A 846 26.13 -14.13 -9.85
CA ILE A 846 26.98 -13.07 -9.28
C ILE A 846 26.98 -13.14 -7.75
N ALA A 847 25.80 -13.31 -7.14
CA ALA A 847 25.61 -13.34 -5.70
C ALA A 847 26.37 -14.51 -5.04
N MET A 848 26.39 -15.69 -5.68
CA MET A 848 27.22 -16.83 -5.25
C MET A 848 28.68 -16.44 -4.99
N LEU A 849 29.28 -15.67 -5.90
CA LEU A 849 30.66 -15.21 -5.80
C LEU A 849 30.81 -14.19 -4.65
N ILE A 850 29.95 -13.17 -4.60
CA ILE A 850 29.97 -12.13 -3.56
C ILE A 850 29.78 -12.73 -2.15
N PHE A 851 28.95 -13.76 -2.01
CA PHE A 851 28.72 -14.46 -0.74
C PHE A 851 29.87 -15.40 -0.34
N LYS A 852 30.58 -15.99 -1.31
CA LYS A 852 31.74 -16.88 -1.08
C LYS A 852 33.04 -16.12 -0.82
N ALA A 853 33.15 -14.89 -1.32
CA ALA A 853 34.31 -14.02 -1.17
C ALA A 853 34.63 -13.72 0.31
N ARG A 854 35.92 -13.53 0.61
CA ARG A 854 36.37 -13.05 1.92
C ARG A 854 36.39 -11.53 1.94
N ILE A 855 35.92 -10.94 3.04
CA ILE A 855 35.89 -9.49 3.27
C ILE A 855 36.54 -9.21 4.62
N ASN A 856 37.50 -8.30 4.63
CA ASN A 856 38.35 -8.00 5.79
C ASN A 856 38.99 -9.29 6.34
N ASN A 857 39.49 -10.13 5.44
CA ASN A 857 40.04 -11.50 5.65
C ASN A 857 39.09 -12.54 6.26
N GLN A 858 37.87 -12.17 6.64
CA GLN A 858 36.87 -13.06 7.23
C GLN A 858 35.97 -13.74 6.17
N SER A 859 35.33 -14.84 6.57
CA SER A 859 34.15 -15.36 5.88
C SER A 859 33.01 -14.32 5.87
N ASN A 860 32.09 -14.48 4.91
CA ASN A 860 31.07 -13.47 4.60
C ASN A 860 29.64 -14.01 4.73
N ARG A 861 29.11 -14.66 3.69
CA ARG A 861 27.74 -15.23 3.67
C ARG A 861 27.74 -16.64 3.09
N VAL A 862 28.69 -17.48 3.53
CA VAL A 862 28.97 -18.79 2.91
C VAL A 862 27.76 -19.75 2.86
N LYS A 863 26.82 -19.69 3.82
CA LYS A 863 25.54 -20.41 3.73
C LYS A 863 24.68 -19.96 2.54
N TYR A 864 24.60 -18.66 2.26
CA TYR A 864 23.92 -18.13 1.07
C TYR A 864 24.71 -18.36 -0.23
N ALA A 865 26.05 -18.49 -0.17
CA ALA A 865 26.83 -18.97 -1.32
C ALA A 865 26.43 -20.42 -1.67
N PHE A 866 26.26 -21.29 -0.68
CA PHE A 866 25.72 -22.64 -0.88
C PHE A 866 24.29 -22.61 -1.42
N GLU A 867 23.36 -21.84 -0.84
CA GLU A 867 21.99 -21.75 -1.37
C GLU A 867 21.96 -21.18 -2.81
N SER A 868 22.89 -20.28 -3.17
CA SER A 868 23.04 -19.80 -4.55
C SER A 868 23.45 -20.92 -5.49
N PHE A 869 24.47 -21.71 -5.13
CA PHE A 869 24.88 -22.88 -5.91
C PHE A 869 23.76 -23.93 -5.98
N LYS A 870 23.06 -24.18 -4.87
CA LYS A 870 21.92 -25.10 -4.76
C LYS A 870 20.78 -24.67 -5.69
N TYR A 871 20.38 -23.40 -5.70
CA TYR A 871 19.37 -22.88 -6.63
C TYR A 871 19.77 -23.11 -8.08
N LEU A 872 21.00 -22.73 -8.45
CA LEU A 872 21.50 -22.89 -9.83
C LEU A 872 21.62 -24.38 -10.23
N ALA A 873 22.09 -25.25 -9.34
CA ALA A 873 22.16 -26.70 -9.54
C ALA A 873 20.77 -27.33 -9.68
N LEU A 874 19.82 -26.93 -8.84
CA LEU A 874 18.42 -27.37 -8.94
C LEU A 874 17.80 -26.97 -10.28
N VAL A 875 17.93 -25.71 -10.70
CA VAL A 875 17.33 -25.20 -11.94
C VAL A 875 18.04 -25.72 -13.21
N LYS A 876 19.37 -25.89 -13.21
CA LYS A 876 20.13 -26.32 -14.41
C LYS A 876 20.38 -27.82 -14.51
N ALA A 877 20.53 -28.54 -13.40
CA ALA A 877 21.24 -29.81 -13.38
C ALA A 877 20.61 -30.96 -12.56
N VAL A 878 19.73 -30.68 -11.59
CA VAL A 878 19.18 -31.70 -10.67
C VAL A 878 17.69 -31.95 -10.84
N LEU A 879 16.88 -30.93 -11.16
CA LEU A 879 15.44 -31.08 -11.27
C LEU A 879 15.00 -31.46 -12.69
N PRO A 880 13.88 -32.22 -12.84
CA PRO A 880 13.23 -32.36 -14.13
C PRO A 880 12.77 -31.01 -14.70
N PRO A 881 12.73 -30.84 -16.04
CA PRO A 881 12.42 -29.56 -16.70
C PRO A 881 11.17 -28.86 -16.13
N GLN A 882 10.10 -29.62 -15.89
CA GLN A 882 8.87 -29.07 -15.31
C GLN A 882 9.06 -28.49 -13.91
N LEU A 883 9.84 -29.14 -13.03
CA LEU A 883 10.03 -28.70 -11.65
C LEU A 883 11.11 -27.60 -11.55
N ALA A 884 12.12 -27.65 -12.41
CA ALA A 884 13.09 -26.56 -12.58
C ALA A 884 12.41 -25.23 -12.95
N MET A 885 11.49 -25.24 -13.93
CA MET A 885 10.79 -24.01 -14.34
C MET A 885 9.79 -23.52 -13.28
N LYS A 886 9.11 -24.41 -12.54
CA LYS A 886 8.30 -24.01 -11.37
C LYS A 886 9.14 -23.35 -10.27
N LEU A 887 10.32 -23.92 -9.96
CA LEU A 887 11.24 -23.34 -8.98
C LEU A 887 11.72 -21.95 -9.43
N LYS A 888 12.09 -21.81 -10.70
CA LYS A 888 12.61 -20.58 -11.30
C LYS A 888 11.55 -19.46 -11.36
N TRP A 889 10.39 -19.73 -11.95
CA TRP A 889 9.34 -18.71 -12.15
C TRP A 889 8.35 -18.59 -10.97
N GLY A 890 8.34 -19.52 -10.02
CA GLY A 890 7.49 -19.48 -8.82
C GLY A 890 7.95 -18.51 -7.72
N ARG A 891 9.01 -17.71 -7.94
CA ARG A 891 9.63 -16.84 -6.93
C ARG A 891 8.94 -15.48 -6.74
N PHE A 892 7.97 -15.18 -7.61
CA PHE A 892 7.35 -13.86 -7.73
C PHE A 892 5.85 -13.89 -7.43
N VAL A 893 5.37 -12.95 -6.63
CA VAL A 893 3.95 -12.67 -6.41
C VAL A 893 3.62 -11.21 -6.74
N ASN A 894 2.45 -10.97 -7.30
CA ASN A 894 2.01 -9.66 -7.78
C ASN A 894 0.60 -9.33 -7.27
N SER A 895 0.51 -8.69 -6.12
CA SER A 895 -0.78 -8.39 -5.49
C SER A 895 -1.55 -7.23 -6.16
N LYS A 896 -0.99 -6.58 -7.20
CA LYS A 896 -1.53 -5.35 -7.84
C LYS A 896 -1.79 -5.46 -9.36
N GLY A 897 -1.01 -6.23 -10.10
CA GLY A 897 -0.95 -6.22 -11.56
C GLY A 897 0.04 -5.18 -12.12
N GLY A 898 0.38 -5.31 -13.41
CA GLY A 898 1.49 -4.59 -14.06
C GLY A 898 2.87 -5.00 -13.51
N ALA A 899 3.90 -4.20 -13.79
CA ALA A 899 5.26 -4.36 -13.28
C ALA A 899 5.38 -4.05 -11.76
N ASN A 900 4.64 -4.80 -10.94
CA ASN A 900 4.54 -4.67 -9.48
C ASN A 900 4.76 -6.02 -8.77
N ASN A 901 5.52 -6.92 -9.38
CA ASN A 901 5.93 -8.17 -8.74
C ASN A 901 6.82 -7.88 -7.51
N MET A 902 6.78 -8.79 -6.55
CA MET A 902 7.62 -8.82 -5.35
C MET A 902 7.99 -10.26 -5.02
N GLU A 903 8.98 -10.39 -4.13
CA GLU A 903 9.48 -11.66 -3.62
C GLU A 903 8.42 -12.37 -2.75
N CYS A 904 8.25 -13.71 -2.86
CA CYS A 904 7.21 -14.41 -2.11
C CYS A 904 7.43 -14.40 -0.59
N ASP A 905 8.68 -14.49 -0.11
CA ASP A 905 9.02 -14.36 1.31
C ASP A 905 8.76 -12.95 1.84
N ARG A 906 9.01 -11.91 1.05
CA ARG A 906 8.61 -10.54 1.41
C ARG A 906 7.10 -10.37 1.55
N ARG A 907 6.31 -11.06 0.72
CA ARG A 907 4.85 -11.06 0.87
C ARG A 907 4.42 -11.81 2.13
N LEU A 908 5.11 -12.88 2.50
CA LEU A 908 4.89 -13.59 3.76
C LEU A 908 5.23 -12.73 4.98
N GLU A 909 6.37 -12.04 5.00
CA GLU A 909 6.72 -11.06 6.05
C GLU A 909 5.63 -9.97 6.20
N SER A 910 5.01 -9.54 5.10
CA SER A 910 3.86 -8.62 5.17
C SER A 910 2.59 -9.26 5.77
N GLU A 911 2.43 -10.59 5.74
CA GLU A 911 1.36 -11.30 6.43
C GLU A 911 1.73 -11.55 7.90
N VAL A 912 2.97 -11.97 8.19
CA VAL A 912 3.53 -12.12 9.54
C VAL A 912 3.30 -10.84 10.34
N ARG A 913 3.68 -9.69 9.78
CA ARG A 913 3.46 -8.38 10.40
C ARG A 913 1.98 -8.05 10.61
N SER A 914 1.14 -8.22 9.57
CA SER A 914 -0.32 -8.04 9.65
C SER A 914 -0.99 -8.92 10.73
N VAL A 915 -0.45 -10.11 10.99
CA VAL A 915 -0.92 -11.02 12.04
C VAL A 915 -0.36 -10.60 13.41
N LYS A 916 0.93 -10.24 13.53
CA LYS A 916 1.53 -9.71 14.78
C LYS A 916 0.84 -8.44 15.26
N ASP A 917 0.65 -7.44 14.39
CA ASP A 917 -0.04 -6.17 14.71
C ASP A 917 -1.43 -6.41 15.34
N LYS A 918 -2.15 -7.45 14.88
CA LYS A 918 -3.47 -7.87 15.38
C LYS A 918 -3.40 -8.72 16.65
N MET A 919 -2.34 -9.51 16.83
CA MET A 919 -2.09 -10.32 18.03
C MET A 919 -1.67 -9.45 19.22
N ASP A 920 -0.79 -8.47 19.00
CA ASP A 920 -0.31 -7.56 20.05
C ASP A 920 -1.46 -6.74 20.66
N GLY A 921 -2.44 -6.34 19.83
CA GLY A 921 -3.68 -5.69 20.27
C GLY A 921 -4.58 -6.56 21.18
N MET A 922 -4.35 -7.88 21.27
CA MET A 922 -5.06 -8.75 22.22
C MET A 922 -4.44 -8.75 23.63
N GLY A 923 -3.14 -8.42 23.75
CA GLY A 923 -2.39 -8.50 25.00
C GLY A 923 -2.60 -9.83 25.73
N LYS A 924 -3.03 -9.79 26.99
CA LYS A 924 -3.29 -10.98 27.83
C LYS A 924 -4.36 -11.94 27.30
N ASN A 925 -5.18 -11.52 26.33
CA ASN A 925 -6.23 -12.36 25.74
C ASN A 925 -5.72 -13.17 24.53
N LEU A 926 -4.45 -13.02 24.14
CA LEU A 926 -3.81 -13.80 23.09
C LEU A 926 -3.69 -15.27 23.51
N THR A 927 -4.25 -16.17 22.69
CA THR A 927 -4.25 -17.62 22.85
C THR A 927 -4.05 -18.27 21.48
N PRO A 928 -3.62 -19.54 21.37
CA PRO A 928 -3.55 -20.24 20.09
C PRO A 928 -4.88 -20.17 19.32
N ALA A 929 -6.01 -20.38 20.00
CA ALA A 929 -7.34 -20.32 19.40
C ALA A 929 -7.77 -18.91 18.93
N SER A 930 -7.22 -17.82 19.50
CA SER A 930 -7.48 -16.46 19.01
C SER A 930 -6.51 -16.03 17.91
N ALA A 931 -5.24 -16.41 18.01
CA ALA A 931 -4.24 -16.21 16.97
C ALA A 931 -4.63 -16.93 15.67
N GLN A 932 -5.10 -18.18 15.76
CA GLN A 932 -5.52 -18.94 14.58
C GLN A 932 -6.69 -18.29 13.84
N ARG A 933 -7.63 -17.72 14.59
CA ARG A 933 -8.78 -17.00 14.03
C ARG A 933 -8.33 -15.73 13.30
N ILE A 934 -7.37 -14.98 13.84
CA ILE A 934 -6.76 -13.81 13.18
C ILE A 934 -6.07 -14.22 11.87
N ALA A 935 -5.25 -15.27 11.90
CA ALA A 935 -4.43 -15.69 10.76
C ALA A 935 -5.25 -16.36 9.64
N ARG A 936 -6.31 -17.11 9.99
CA ARG A 936 -7.20 -17.75 9.01
C ARG A 936 -8.25 -16.80 8.44
N SER A 937 -8.81 -15.88 9.22
CA SER A 937 -9.79 -14.92 8.71
C SER A 937 -9.18 -13.79 7.88
N SER A 938 -7.84 -13.68 7.81
CA SER A 938 -7.18 -12.62 7.05
C SER A 938 -7.58 -12.63 5.57
N ASN A 939 -7.67 -13.80 4.95
CA ASN A 939 -8.12 -13.97 3.56
C ASN A 939 -9.47 -13.28 3.30
N ASN A 940 -10.52 -13.70 4.03
CA ASN A 940 -11.89 -13.20 3.83
C ASN A 940 -12.05 -11.75 4.32
N THR A 941 -11.46 -11.40 5.46
CA THR A 941 -11.54 -10.04 6.04
C THR A 941 -10.86 -9.01 5.15
N ASN A 942 -9.69 -9.32 4.58
CA ASN A 942 -8.98 -8.42 3.68
C ASN A 942 -9.73 -8.19 2.35
N VAL A 943 -10.55 -9.15 1.90
CA VAL A 943 -11.43 -8.97 0.72
C VAL A 943 -12.68 -8.17 1.10
N MET A 944 -13.32 -8.47 2.24
CA MET A 944 -14.47 -7.72 2.76
C MET A 944 -14.14 -6.22 2.94
N VAL A 945 -13.00 -5.89 3.55
CA VAL A 945 -12.53 -4.50 3.72
C VAL A 945 -12.37 -3.81 2.35
N LYS A 946 -11.62 -4.42 1.41
CA LYS A 946 -11.43 -3.86 0.07
C LYS A 946 -12.74 -3.70 -0.70
N ASN A 947 -13.69 -4.61 -0.52
CA ASN A 947 -15.02 -4.51 -1.12
C ASN A 947 -15.83 -3.36 -0.49
N PHE A 948 -15.81 -3.20 0.83
CA PHE A 948 -16.43 -2.07 1.50
C PHE A 948 -15.84 -0.74 1.00
N ASP A 949 -14.51 -0.62 1.01
CA ASP A 949 -13.79 0.60 0.62
C ASP A 949 -14.13 1.03 -0.82
N ASN A 950 -14.06 0.08 -1.76
CA ASN A 950 -14.37 0.32 -3.17
C ASN A 950 -15.82 0.78 -3.42
N HIS A 951 -16.81 0.20 -2.71
CA HIS A 951 -18.22 0.53 -2.92
C HIS A 951 -18.72 1.72 -2.09
N CYS A 952 -17.97 2.14 -1.07
CA CYS A 952 -18.31 3.29 -0.22
C CYS A 952 -17.51 4.56 -0.55
N GLU A 953 -16.73 4.55 -1.64
CA GLU A 953 -15.77 5.60 -2.01
C GLU A 953 -14.77 5.94 -0.89
N VAL A 954 -14.48 4.99 0.01
CA VAL A 954 -13.45 5.13 1.04
C VAL A 954 -12.11 4.93 0.36
N HIS A 955 -11.62 5.99 -0.28
CA HIS A 955 -10.22 6.07 -0.65
C HIS A 955 -9.39 5.87 0.63
N PRO A 956 -8.45 4.91 0.66
CA PRO A 956 -7.50 4.81 1.76
C PRO A 956 -6.88 6.18 2.00
N GLN A 957 -6.71 6.61 3.25
CA GLN A 957 -5.92 7.80 3.53
C GLN A 957 -4.59 7.62 2.80
N VAL A 958 -4.28 8.58 1.92
CA VAL A 958 -3.11 8.50 1.05
C VAL A 958 -1.87 8.84 1.88
N LEU A 959 -1.53 7.92 2.77
CA LEU A 959 -0.26 7.79 3.48
C LEU A 959 0.85 7.26 2.55
N SER A 960 0.74 7.53 1.25
CA SER A 960 1.93 8.05 0.60
C SER A 960 2.21 9.40 1.26
N HIS A 961 3.03 9.39 2.31
CA HIS A 961 3.82 10.57 2.69
C HIS A 961 4.29 11.19 1.38
N SER A 962 3.88 12.42 1.09
CA SER A 962 4.13 13.09 -0.18
C SER A 962 5.62 13.02 -0.44
N LYS A 963 6.05 12.15 -1.38
CA LYS A 963 7.45 11.70 -1.45
C LYS A 963 8.35 12.92 -1.55
N VAL A 964 9.05 13.20 -0.46
CA VAL A 964 9.89 14.39 -0.33
C VAL A 964 10.92 14.33 -1.46
N SER A 965 11.15 15.46 -2.13
CA SER A 965 11.99 15.47 -3.30
C SER A 965 13.42 15.13 -2.93
N ARG A 966 13.88 13.93 -3.32
CA ARG A 966 15.27 13.46 -3.19
C ARG A 966 16.25 14.21 -4.11
N GLU A 967 15.79 15.28 -4.77
CA GLU A 967 16.60 16.20 -5.56
C GLU A 967 17.68 16.88 -4.70
N LEU A 968 17.34 17.34 -3.49
CA LEU A 968 18.30 17.99 -2.59
C LEU A 968 19.37 16.99 -2.12
N ASP A 969 18.97 15.80 -1.67
CA ASP A 969 19.87 14.71 -1.30
C ASP A 969 20.82 14.36 -2.46
N LEU A 970 20.29 14.21 -3.69
CA LEU A 970 21.09 13.97 -4.89
C LEU A 970 22.10 15.08 -5.16
N GLN A 971 21.68 16.35 -5.07
CA GLN A 971 22.57 17.49 -5.30
C GLN A 971 23.69 17.56 -4.24
N ILE A 972 23.38 17.26 -2.97
CA ILE A 972 24.39 17.16 -1.90
C ILE A 972 25.40 16.04 -2.24
N MET A 973 24.91 14.83 -2.54
CA MET A 973 25.79 13.70 -2.87
C MET A 973 26.64 13.95 -4.13
N VAL A 974 26.05 14.54 -5.17
CA VAL A 974 26.76 14.90 -6.42
C VAL A 974 27.85 15.93 -6.15
N ASN A 975 27.58 16.98 -5.37
CA ASN A 975 28.57 18.01 -5.06
C ASN A 975 29.76 17.48 -4.25
N ASP A 976 29.54 16.59 -3.28
CA ASP A 976 30.62 15.97 -2.51
C ASP A 976 31.44 14.97 -3.34
N LEU A 977 30.81 14.19 -4.22
CA LEU A 977 31.51 13.27 -5.12
C LEU A 977 32.29 13.99 -6.23
N LEU A 978 31.86 15.19 -6.65
CA LEU A 978 32.62 16.06 -7.56
C LEU A 978 33.84 16.67 -6.86
N ARG A 979 33.68 17.21 -5.64
CA ARG A 979 34.78 17.79 -4.83
C ARG A 979 35.95 16.83 -4.62
N GLN A 980 35.65 15.54 -4.52
CA GLN A 980 36.63 14.48 -4.32
C GLN A 980 37.11 13.81 -5.64
N ASP A 981 36.60 14.24 -6.81
CA ASP A 981 36.95 13.74 -8.15
C ASP A 981 37.04 12.19 -8.22
N VAL A 982 36.03 11.51 -7.69
CA VAL A 982 36.10 10.07 -7.36
C VAL A 982 36.23 9.14 -8.56
N PHE A 983 35.91 9.62 -9.76
CA PHE A 983 36.04 8.86 -11.02
C PHE A 983 37.18 9.32 -11.93
N GLU A 984 38.01 10.27 -11.48
CA GLU A 984 39.41 10.33 -11.96
C GLU A 984 40.22 9.25 -11.25
N CYS A 985 41.27 8.74 -11.90
CA CYS A 985 42.31 7.95 -11.23
C CYS A 985 43.47 8.88 -10.87
N ILE A 986 43.72 9.07 -9.57
CA ILE A 986 44.78 9.93 -9.04
C ILE A 986 45.62 9.06 -8.08
N PRO A 987 46.84 8.65 -8.45
CA PRO A 987 47.68 7.74 -7.69
C PRO A 987 47.82 8.11 -6.20
N GLY A 988 47.79 7.09 -5.33
CA GLY A 988 48.08 7.20 -3.90
C GLY A 988 46.97 7.78 -3.02
N ARG A 989 45.82 8.19 -3.59
CA ARG A 989 44.65 8.61 -2.79
C ARG A 989 44.10 7.44 -1.97
N LYS A 990 43.70 7.72 -0.73
CA LYS A 990 43.01 6.78 0.16
C LYS A 990 42.10 7.48 1.16
N HIS A 991 41.06 6.79 1.59
CA HIS A 991 40.21 7.21 2.71
C HIS A 991 40.87 6.80 4.04
N SER A 992 40.73 7.60 5.08
CA SER A 992 41.33 7.32 6.40
C SER A 992 40.78 6.04 7.04
N ALA A 993 39.50 5.74 6.81
CA ALA A 993 38.82 4.54 7.28
C ALA A 993 38.94 3.33 6.32
N PHE A 994 39.42 3.54 5.09
CA PHE A 994 39.59 2.51 4.05
C PHE A 994 40.94 2.70 3.32
N PRO A 995 42.07 2.41 3.99
CA PRO A 995 43.41 2.76 3.49
C PRO A 995 43.90 1.90 2.31
N THR A 996 43.26 0.74 2.07
CA THR A 996 43.65 -0.28 1.07
C THR A 996 42.41 -0.91 0.42
N HIS A 997 41.48 -0.08 -0.09
CA HIS A 997 40.18 -0.54 -0.59
C HIS A 997 40.28 -1.21 -1.97
N ILE A 998 40.05 -2.53 -2.04
CA ILE A 998 40.05 -3.29 -3.31
C ILE A 998 38.85 -2.93 -4.21
N ARG A 999 39.07 -2.81 -5.52
CA ARG A 999 38.05 -2.37 -6.51
C ARG A 999 36.77 -3.22 -6.56
N SER A 1000 36.83 -4.48 -6.13
CA SER A 1000 35.71 -5.41 -6.17
C SER A 1000 35.79 -6.44 -5.05
N PRO A 1001 34.68 -6.77 -4.36
CA PRO A 1001 34.71 -7.73 -3.25
C PRO A 1001 35.08 -9.15 -3.69
N VAL A 1002 34.88 -9.49 -4.97
CA VAL A 1002 35.25 -10.81 -5.52
C VAL A 1002 36.74 -10.94 -5.89
N HIS A 1003 37.53 -9.86 -5.77
CA HIS A 1003 38.99 -9.90 -6.01
C HIS A 1003 39.73 -10.85 -5.04
N SER A 1004 39.13 -11.17 -3.87
CA SER A 1004 39.69 -12.15 -2.92
C SER A 1004 39.41 -13.62 -3.28
N LEU A 1005 38.73 -13.92 -4.40
CA LEU A 1005 38.42 -15.29 -4.82
C LEU A 1005 39.53 -15.90 -5.68
N SER A 1006 40.26 -16.87 -5.11
CA SER A 1006 41.05 -17.81 -5.91
C SER A 1006 40.14 -18.68 -6.80
N ALA A 1007 40.37 -18.63 -8.11
CA ALA A 1007 39.65 -19.44 -9.09
C ALA A 1007 39.83 -20.95 -8.86
N SER A 1008 41.01 -21.39 -8.43
CA SER A 1008 41.28 -22.81 -8.13
C SER A 1008 40.59 -23.29 -6.85
N ALA A 1009 40.51 -22.44 -5.82
CA ALA A 1009 39.75 -22.73 -4.60
C ALA A 1009 38.24 -22.75 -4.86
N LEU A 1010 37.72 -21.81 -5.65
CA LEU A 1010 36.33 -21.79 -6.11
C LEU A 1010 36.00 -23.06 -6.89
N LEU A 1011 36.86 -23.47 -7.84
CA LEU A 1011 36.71 -24.69 -8.61
C LEU A 1011 36.75 -25.96 -7.74
N LYS A 1012 37.62 -26.04 -6.71
CA LYS A 1012 37.65 -27.13 -5.72
C LYS A 1012 36.32 -27.22 -4.94
N TRP A 1013 35.79 -26.08 -4.50
CA TRP A 1013 34.52 -25.98 -3.78
C TRP A 1013 33.34 -26.42 -4.67
N MET A 1014 33.21 -25.88 -5.89
CA MET A 1014 32.16 -26.24 -6.84
C MET A 1014 32.22 -27.73 -7.25
N LYS A 1015 33.42 -28.30 -7.47
CA LYS A 1015 33.62 -29.75 -7.71
C LYS A 1015 33.17 -30.60 -6.52
N THR A 1016 33.20 -30.07 -5.31
CA THR A 1016 32.80 -30.78 -4.09
C THR A 1016 31.30 -30.72 -3.87
N LEU A 1017 30.67 -29.56 -4.10
CA LEU A 1017 29.21 -29.44 -4.12
C LEU A 1017 28.60 -30.31 -5.22
N ARG A 1018 29.09 -30.24 -6.47
CA ARG A 1018 28.58 -31.03 -7.61
C ARG A 1018 28.53 -32.53 -7.30
N ARG A 1019 29.57 -33.07 -6.64
CA ARG A 1019 29.60 -34.47 -6.17
C ARG A 1019 28.55 -34.75 -5.08
N LYS A 1020 28.40 -33.88 -4.07
CA LYS A 1020 27.37 -34.02 -3.03
C LYS A 1020 25.95 -34.06 -3.63
N PHE A 1021 25.64 -33.15 -4.57
CA PHE A 1021 24.34 -33.14 -5.27
C PHE A 1021 24.11 -34.40 -6.13
N ALA A 1022 25.15 -34.92 -6.81
CA ALA A 1022 25.04 -36.18 -7.55
C ALA A 1022 24.70 -37.38 -6.66
N HIS A 1023 25.23 -37.40 -5.43
CA HIS A 1023 24.93 -38.42 -4.41
C HIS A 1023 23.63 -38.12 -3.64
N GLY A 1024 22.73 -37.29 -4.19
CA GLY A 1024 21.43 -36.96 -3.61
C GLY A 1024 21.47 -36.07 -2.35
N ASN A 1025 22.64 -35.62 -1.91
CA ASN A 1025 22.77 -34.82 -0.69
C ASN A 1025 22.45 -33.34 -0.96
N LEU A 1026 21.19 -32.96 -0.73
CA LEU A 1026 20.68 -31.60 -0.80
C LEU A 1026 21.01 -30.75 0.46
N SER A 1027 21.59 -31.35 1.50
CA SER A 1027 21.92 -30.70 2.78
C SER A 1027 23.39 -30.28 2.87
N PHE A 1028 23.67 -29.19 3.58
CA PHE A 1028 25.03 -28.76 3.87
C PHE A 1028 25.12 -28.13 5.27
N LEU A 1029 25.93 -28.72 6.15
CA LEU A 1029 26.26 -28.15 7.45
C LEU A 1029 27.42 -27.17 7.29
N ALA A 1030 27.28 -25.93 7.77
CA ALA A 1030 28.28 -24.87 7.50
C ALA A 1030 29.70 -25.20 7.98
N ASN A 1031 29.83 -26.03 9.02
CA ASN A 1031 31.10 -26.52 9.56
C ASN A 1031 31.92 -27.30 8.51
N GLU A 1032 31.31 -27.83 7.46
CA GLU A 1032 32.00 -28.53 6.35
C GLU A 1032 32.54 -27.56 5.25
N VAL A 1033 32.61 -26.24 5.52
CA VAL A 1033 32.99 -25.20 4.52
C VAL A 1033 34.07 -24.23 4.96
N GLU A 1034 34.59 -24.34 6.18
CA GLU A 1034 35.65 -23.45 6.68
C GLU A 1034 37.07 -23.90 6.28
N ASP A 1035 37.22 -25.15 5.81
CA ASP A 1035 38.44 -25.78 5.24
C ASP A 1035 38.60 -25.63 3.70
#